data_AF-A0A517WAX5-F1
#
_entry.id   AF-A0A517WAX5-F1
#
_cell.length_a   1.000
_cell.length_b   1.000
_cell.length_c   1.000
_cell.angle_alpha   90.00
_cell.angle_beta   90.00
_cell.angle_gamma   90.00
#
_symmetry.space_group_name_H-M   'P 1'
#
loop_
_entity.id
_entity.type
_entity.pdbx_description
1 polymer ?
#
loop_
_entity_poly.entity_id
_entity_poly.type
_entity_poly.pdbx_seq_one_letter_code
_entity_poly.pdbx_strand_id
1 'polypeptide(L)'
;MGKETSAKVQQIATTGKRRSIIHESVPAAWLTRFRDLPCLIDTRGQCRKPAELLRRTPDTEALLDVESFVRAEDDNEYTRQLLKLLGVGDSSTGPDRLLDRLRALAGEDDVPVYELEKWYHRLYQLFQKCSTDESATVRDAFTSESLILSHDGNWYSKAEVFLNASEDDVPDALLVHPSVRHLMLWQKIGVAERPTPDLAIEWLKELPSGNKLSADELRRVRNLLPRFPLKIWEECGHWLSLDGVWADVESLKYSLTMQSLVAWRHLFQPVKQMTADLQRLDAEMCQQPPFSELPTLSSRIEDRCFEGLFDLEAPVAKLWMLSLGNGIARIVLDEPEYQETVRRLGTRLASSLWQVTSGLESVPYIDDTPAGTARPIQVLWKDDRLFVDDRPVAQLFKAITQELSRVFERADIGDAIRACVERAPDFIQDYLAENFRLSPLEPDETNEAEHRADHASSGEQHADSDGEDSLTTEAETDHKADADNWDAADDHEPDYSTDDADVDHGEDEHHETDDKGAHDKQQQKSSPPRKTPKPSLIELMAAEAGFSKDGTDRYFHPDGSWLQKANGSTFPWEHYSCDGRLVQSYWVKDCCIKREPLQLDAVVWNLCERQPDSFSIVLRGLNDKAVIYSGTELLRLRSQNQLTLHPANYRLVYQHDDTSSVEDGGLHG
;
A
#
# COMPACT_ATOMS: atom_id res chain seq x y z
N MET A 1 -13.78 -19.62 -74.65
CA MET A 1 -13.72 -21.06 -74.28
C MET A 1 -12.45 -21.66 -74.86
N GLY A 2 -11.38 -21.72 -74.06
CA GLY A 2 -10.17 -22.48 -74.44
C GLY A 2 -10.45 -23.97 -74.25
N LYS A 3 -10.09 -24.80 -75.23
CA LYS A 3 -10.26 -26.27 -75.15
C LYS A 3 -9.59 -26.78 -73.88
N GLU A 4 -10.34 -27.50 -73.05
CA GLU A 4 -9.76 -28.32 -71.97
C GLU A 4 -8.83 -29.35 -72.62
N THR A 5 -7.56 -29.28 -72.25
CA THR A 5 -6.58 -30.30 -72.65
C THR A 5 -6.49 -31.27 -71.49
N SER A 6 -7.07 -32.46 -71.62
CA SER A 6 -6.93 -33.49 -70.60
C SER A 6 -5.61 -34.24 -70.79
N ALA A 7 -4.82 -34.36 -69.71
CA ALA A 7 -3.67 -35.25 -69.70
C ALA A 7 -4.11 -36.60 -69.13
N LYS A 8 -3.89 -37.66 -69.90
CA LYS A 8 -4.22 -39.03 -69.50
C LYS A 8 -2.94 -39.81 -69.26
N VAL A 9 -2.65 -40.11 -67.99
CA VAL A 9 -1.54 -41.00 -67.62
C VAL A 9 -2.05 -42.43 -67.61
N GLN A 10 -1.42 -43.30 -68.40
CA GLN A 10 -1.77 -44.72 -68.48
C GLN A 10 -0.61 -45.58 -67.94
N GLN A 11 -0.90 -46.46 -66.99
CA GLN A 11 -0.02 -47.56 -66.64
C GLN A 11 -0.05 -48.59 -67.76
N ILE A 12 1.12 -49.04 -68.20
CA ILE A 12 1.25 -50.20 -69.08
C ILE A 12 1.96 -51.28 -68.27
N ALA A 13 1.26 -52.36 -67.94
CA ALA A 13 1.87 -53.51 -67.30
C ALA A 13 2.85 -54.20 -68.25
N THR A 14 3.84 -54.93 -67.73
CA THR A 14 4.79 -55.75 -68.51
C THR A 14 4.10 -56.83 -69.37
N THR A 15 2.84 -57.13 -69.10
CA THR A 15 1.97 -58.02 -69.89
C THR A 15 1.22 -57.31 -71.04
N GLY A 16 1.44 -56.01 -71.25
CA GLY A 16 0.79 -55.19 -72.29
C GLY A 16 -0.57 -54.61 -71.90
N LYS A 17 -1.09 -54.90 -70.70
CA LYS A 17 -2.40 -54.42 -70.22
C LYS A 17 -2.32 -52.94 -69.82
N ARG A 18 -3.16 -52.10 -70.42
CA ARG A 18 -3.22 -50.65 -70.15
C ARG A 18 -4.29 -50.31 -69.12
N ARG A 19 -3.95 -49.50 -68.11
CA ARG A 19 -4.89 -48.97 -67.11
C ARG A 19 -4.70 -47.46 -66.99
N SER A 20 -5.78 -46.69 -67.08
CA SER A 20 -5.72 -45.24 -66.81
C SER A 20 -5.54 -45.02 -65.31
N ILE A 21 -4.52 -44.26 -64.89
CA ILE A 21 -4.24 -44.00 -63.47
C ILE A 21 -4.75 -42.63 -63.04
N ILE A 22 -4.63 -41.61 -63.90
CA ILE A 22 -5.00 -40.22 -63.56
C ILE A 22 -5.73 -39.60 -64.77
N HIS A 23 -6.83 -38.88 -64.49
CA HIS A 23 -7.55 -38.03 -65.42
C HIS A 23 -7.68 -36.63 -64.81
N GLU A 24 -6.60 -35.85 -64.87
CA GLU A 24 -6.60 -34.46 -64.39
C GLU A 24 -6.78 -33.50 -65.57
N SER A 25 -7.68 -32.51 -65.38
CA SER A 25 -7.85 -31.42 -66.33
C SER A 25 -6.61 -30.53 -66.24
N VAL A 26 -5.84 -30.42 -67.32
CA VAL A 26 -4.66 -29.54 -67.34
C VAL A 26 -5.17 -28.12 -67.60
N PRO A 27 -5.01 -27.20 -66.63
CA PRO A 27 -5.41 -25.82 -66.84
C PRO A 27 -4.65 -25.24 -68.03
N ALA A 28 -5.35 -24.44 -68.84
CA ALA A 28 -4.71 -23.76 -69.96
C ALA A 28 -3.52 -22.92 -69.48
N ALA A 29 -2.44 -22.85 -70.25
CA ALA A 29 -1.18 -22.19 -69.83
C ALA A 29 -1.35 -20.74 -69.37
N TRP A 30 -2.38 -20.03 -69.86
CA TRP A 30 -2.71 -18.69 -69.37
C TRP A 30 -3.21 -18.72 -67.93
N LEU A 31 -4.08 -19.66 -67.53
CA LEU A 31 -4.57 -19.79 -66.15
C LEU A 31 -3.41 -19.91 -65.18
N THR A 32 -2.45 -20.80 -65.47
CA THR A 32 -1.27 -21.00 -64.62
C THR A 32 -0.46 -19.70 -64.47
N ARG A 33 -0.27 -18.94 -65.56
CA ARG A 33 0.43 -17.64 -65.49
C ARG A 33 -0.33 -16.60 -64.67
N PHE A 34 -1.66 -16.56 -64.79
CA PHE A 34 -2.49 -15.61 -64.04
C PHE A 34 -2.60 -15.97 -62.55
N ARG A 35 -2.41 -17.24 -62.14
CA ARG A 35 -2.38 -17.61 -60.71
C ARG A 35 -1.26 -16.90 -59.94
N ASP A 36 -0.13 -16.66 -60.60
CA ASP A 36 1.07 -16.11 -59.96
C ASP A 36 1.18 -14.58 -60.11
N LEU A 37 0.26 -13.95 -60.83
CA LEU A 37 0.26 -12.50 -61.10
C LEU A 37 -0.81 -11.78 -60.28
N PRO A 38 -0.54 -10.53 -59.82
CA PRO A 38 -1.55 -9.70 -59.16
C PRO A 38 -2.57 -9.20 -60.19
N CYS A 39 -3.58 -10.01 -60.48
CA CYS A 39 -4.53 -9.78 -61.58
C CYS A 39 -5.99 -9.61 -61.14
N LEU A 40 -6.30 -9.78 -59.86
CA LEU A 40 -7.64 -9.58 -59.31
C LEU A 40 -7.64 -8.40 -58.35
N ILE A 41 -8.72 -7.63 -58.37
CA ILE A 41 -8.89 -6.45 -57.51
C ILE A 41 -9.61 -6.91 -56.25
N ASP A 42 -9.09 -6.51 -55.08
CA ASP A 42 -9.75 -6.77 -53.80
C ASP A 42 -10.88 -5.76 -53.51
N THR A 43 -11.60 -5.96 -52.41
CA THR A 43 -12.65 -5.01 -51.96
C THR A 43 -12.13 -3.61 -51.62
N ARG A 44 -10.81 -3.43 -51.49
CA ARG A 44 -10.13 -2.16 -51.20
C ARG A 44 -9.52 -1.52 -52.46
N GLY A 45 -9.71 -2.12 -53.64
CA GLY A 45 -9.22 -1.61 -54.91
C GLY A 45 -7.77 -2.00 -55.25
N GLN A 46 -7.13 -2.87 -54.48
CA GLN A 46 -5.75 -3.27 -54.68
C GLN A 46 -5.66 -4.52 -55.56
N CYS A 47 -4.72 -4.54 -56.53
CA CYS A 47 -4.41 -5.75 -57.29
C CYS A 47 -3.66 -6.76 -56.44
N ARG A 48 -4.20 -7.98 -56.33
CA ARG A 48 -3.69 -9.10 -55.52
C ARG A 48 -3.59 -10.37 -56.36
N LYS A 49 -2.74 -11.30 -55.92
CA LYS A 49 -2.68 -12.63 -56.52
C LYS A 49 -3.97 -13.39 -56.20
N PRO A 50 -4.50 -14.22 -57.11
CA PRO A 50 -5.70 -15.00 -56.84
C PRO A 50 -5.67 -15.81 -55.53
N ALA A 51 -4.54 -16.43 -55.20
CA ALA A 51 -4.39 -17.24 -53.97
C ALA A 51 -4.41 -16.41 -52.66
N GLU A 52 -4.27 -15.09 -52.73
CA GLU A 52 -4.35 -14.18 -51.58
C GLU A 52 -5.78 -13.72 -51.31
N LEU A 53 -6.73 -14.07 -52.19
CA LEU A 53 -8.10 -13.60 -52.14
C LEU A 53 -9.07 -14.72 -51.75
N LEU A 54 -10.10 -14.32 -51.01
CA LEU A 54 -11.28 -15.14 -50.75
C LEU A 54 -12.45 -14.73 -51.62
N ARG A 55 -13.27 -15.72 -52.00
CA ARG A 55 -14.62 -15.51 -52.53
C ARG A 55 -15.59 -15.34 -51.37
N ARG A 56 -16.68 -14.62 -51.59
CA ARG A 56 -17.80 -14.50 -50.65
C ARG A 56 -18.64 -15.77 -50.72
N THR A 57 -18.44 -16.63 -49.73
CA THR A 57 -19.26 -17.81 -49.47
C THR A 57 -19.81 -17.71 -48.06
N PRO A 58 -20.86 -18.47 -47.69
CA PRO A 58 -21.32 -18.51 -46.31
C PRO A 58 -20.20 -18.84 -45.31
N ASP A 59 -19.15 -19.56 -45.73
CA ASP A 59 -18.08 -20.03 -44.85
C ASP A 59 -16.93 -19.03 -44.71
N THR A 60 -16.73 -18.15 -45.70
CA THR A 60 -15.71 -17.11 -45.67
C THR A 60 -16.25 -15.74 -45.25
N GLU A 61 -17.56 -15.51 -45.29
CA GLU A 61 -18.18 -14.21 -45.02
C GLU A 61 -17.83 -13.62 -43.64
N ALA A 62 -17.54 -14.44 -42.64
CA ALA A 62 -17.10 -13.98 -41.33
C ALA A 62 -15.74 -13.25 -41.36
N LEU A 63 -14.90 -13.53 -42.37
CA LEU A 63 -13.57 -12.95 -42.52
C LEU A 63 -13.58 -11.63 -43.30
N LEU A 64 -14.75 -11.16 -43.71
CA LEU A 64 -14.91 -9.90 -44.44
C LEU A 64 -14.39 -8.74 -43.55
N ASP A 65 -13.57 -7.86 -44.14
CA ASP A 65 -12.79 -6.80 -43.48
C ASP A 65 -11.50 -7.25 -42.75
N VAL A 66 -11.36 -8.53 -42.39
CA VAL A 66 -10.07 -9.12 -41.93
C VAL A 66 -9.20 -9.48 -43.12
N GLU A 67 -9.80 -10.20 -44.07
CA GLU A 67 -9.11 -10.75 -45.23
C GLU A 67 -9.42 -9.99 -46.51
N SER A 68 -8.57 -10.24 -47.51
CA SER A 68 -8.76 -9.66 -48.84
C SER A 68 -9.76 -10.51 -49.60
N PHE A 69 -10.91 -9.92 -49.95
CA PHE A 69 -11.93 -10.56 -50.78
C PHE A 69 -11.84 -10.07 -52.20
N VAL A 70 -12.20 -10.92 -53.17
CA VAL A 70 -12.44 -10.49 -54.54
C VAL A 70 -13.52 -9.39 -54.53
N ARG A 71 -13.31 -8.34 -55.33
CA ARG A 71 -14.27 -7.25 -55.51
C ARG A 71 -15.65 -7.81 -55.89
N ALA A 72 -16.71 -7.25 -55.30
CA ALA A 72 -18.06 -7.79 -55.40
C ALA A 72 -18.60 -7.93 -56.83
N GLU A 73 -18.19 -7.02 -57.74
CA GLU A 73 -18.56 -7.08 -59.16
C GLU A 73 -17.96 -8.30 -59.87
N ASP A 74 -16.78 -8.74 -59.42
CA ASP A 74 -16.00 -9.82 -60.03
C ASP A 74 -16.32 -11.19 -59.40
N ASP A 75 -16.95 -11.26 -58.23
CA ASP A 75 -17.42 -12.49 -57.57
C ASP A 75 -18.94 -12.69 -57.76
N ASN A 76 -19.32 -13.10 -58.97
CA ASN A 76 -20.69 -13.38 -59.37
C ASN A 76 -20.82 -14.81 -59.92
N GLU A 77 -22.06 -15.31 -60.09
CA GLU A 77 -22.28 -16.71 -60.49
C GLU A 77 -21.57 -17.13 -61.78
N TYR A 78 -21.41 -16.21 -62.73
CA TYR A 78 -20.75 -16.47 -64.01
C TYR A 78 -19.22 -16.61 -63.88
N THR A 79 -18.60 -15.90 -62.94
CA THR A 79 -17.14 -15.86 -62.75
C THR A 79 -16.63 -16.87 -61.72
N ARG A 80 -17.50 -17.44 -60.86
CA ARG A 80 -17.12 -18.37 -59.77
C ARG A 80 -16.24 -19.54 -60.23
N GLN A 81 -16.59 -20.20 -61.34
CA GLN A 81 -15.81 -21.34 -61.84
C GLN A 81 -14.40 -20.90 -62.28
N LEU A 82 -14.29 -19.71 -62.87
CA LEU A 82 -13.00 -19.13 -63.26
C LEU A 82 -12.17 -18.75 -62.04
N LEU A 83 -12.75 -18.12 -61.02
CA LEU A 83 -12.07 -17.76 -59.77
C LEU A 83 -11.52 -19.01 -59.05
N LYS A 84 -12.31 -20.10 -59.01
CA LYS A 84 -11.86 -21.38 -58.49
C LYS A 84 -10.69 -21.95 -59.30
N LEU A 85 -10.75 -21.87 -60.63
CA LEU A 85 -9.64 -22.28 -61.50
C LEU A 85 -8.41 -21.38 -61.39
N LEU A 86 -8.55 -20.11 -60.99
CA LEU A 86 -7.44 -19.21 -60.71
C LEU A 86 -6.80 -19.46 -59.34
N GLY A 87 -7.44 -20.25 -58.48
CA GLY A 87 -6.93 -20.56 -57.14
C GLY A 87 -7.38 -19.60 -56.05
N VAL A 88 -8.45 -18.84 -56.28
CA VAL A 88 -9.09 -18.02 -55.23
C VAL A 88 -9.73 -18.95 -54.20
N GLY A 89 -9.50 -18.69 -52.92
CA GLY A 89 -9.99 -19.51 -51.82
C GLY A 89 -11.51 -19.47 -51.66
N ASP A 90 -12.11 -20.62 -51.34
CA ASP A 90 -13.54 -20.76 -51.03
C ASP A 90 -13.81 -21.29 -49.61
N SER A 91 -12.77 -21.52 -48.79
CA SER A 91 -12.82 -21.98 -47.41
C SER A 91 -12.26 -20.95 -46.43
N SER A 92 -12.70 -20.99 -45.16
CA SER A 92 -12.13 -20.16 -44.08
C SER A 92 -10.64 -20.47 -43.89
N THR A 93 -9.87 -19.46 -43.53
CA THR A 93 -8.43 -19.53 -43.21
C THR A 93 -8.14 -19.80 -41.73
N GLY A 94 -9.19 -20.05 -40.94
CA GLY A 94 -9.11 -20.31 -39.51
C GLY A 94 -9.33 -19.07 -38.62
N PRO A 95 -9.31 -19.24 -37.29
CA PRO A 95 -9.60 -18.18 -36.33
C PRO A 95 -8.42 -17.22 -36.08
N ASP A 96 -7.18 -17.61 -36.42
CA ASP A 96 -5.96 -16.92 -35.97
C ASP A 96 -5.94 -15.44 -36.31
N ARG A 97 -6.35 -15.05 -37.53
CA ARG A 97 -6.36 -13.63 -37.94
C ARG A 97 -7.38 -12.78 -37.18
N LEU A 98 -8.51 -13.38 -36.77
CA LEU A 98 -9.49 -12.69 -35.93
C LEU A 98 -8.93 -12.52 -34.51
N LEU A 99 -8.26 -13.55 -33.98
CA LEU A 99 -7.59 -13.49 -32.69
C LEU A 99 -6.45 -12.46 -32.70
N ASP A 100 -5.63 -12.41 -33.75
CA ASP A 100 -4.57 -11.41 -33.91
C ASP A 100 -5.12 -9.98 -33.94
N ARG A 101 -6.30 -9.79 -34.54
CA ARG A 101 -6.95 -8.48 -34.52
C ARG A 101 -7.48 -8.13 -33.14
N LEU A 102 -8.05 -9.09 -32.40
CA LEU A 102 -8.48 -8.89 -31.02
C LEU A 102 -7.28 -8.60 -30.10
N ARG A 103 -6.16 -9.31 -30.25
CA ARG A 103 -4.90 -9.05 -29.53
C ARG A 103 -4.39 -7.64 -29.79
N ALA A 104 -4.45 -7.19 -31.05
CA ALA A 104 -4.03 -5.83 -31.40
C ALA A 104 -4.91 -4.76 -30.73
N LEU A 105 -6.22 -5.01 -30.62
CA LEU A 105 -7.14 -4.12 -29.90
C LEU A 105 -6.90 -4.17 -28.39
N ALA A 106 -6.67 -5.35 -27.82
CA ALA A 106 -6.37 -5.49 -26.39
C ALA A 106 -5.09 -4.76 -25.94
N GLY A 107 -4.20 -4.43 -26.87
CA GLY A 107 -3.00 -3.63 -26.62
C GLY A 107 -3.16 -2.12 -26.84
N GLU A 108 -4.34 -1.62 -27.21
CA GLU A 108 -4.63 -0.18 -27.33
C GLU A 108 -5.42 0.33 -26.11
N ASP A 109 -5.07 1.52 -25.61
CA ASP A 109 -5.66 2.09 -24.39
C ASP A 109 -7.10 2.60 -24.57
N ASP A 110 -7.49 3.00 -25.78
CA ASP A 110 -8.81 3.57 -26.09
C ASP A 110 -9.43 2.89 -27.32
N VAL A 111 -9.98 1.69 -27.08
CA VAL A 111 -10.61 0.90 -28.14
C VAL A 111 -12.07 1.31 -28.33
N PRO A 112 -12.46 1.73 -29.54
CA PRO A 112 -13.86 1.99 -29.82
C PRO A 112 -14.69 0.70 -29.73
N VAL A 113 -15.63 0.65 -28.79
CA VAL A 113 -16.45 -0.54 -28.48
C VAL A 113 -17.18 -1.10 -29.70
N TYR A 114 -17.57 -0.25 -30.65
CA TYR A 114 -18.25 -0.69 -31.89
C TYR A 114 -17.33 -1.50 -32.83
N GLU A 115 -16.03 -1.17 -32.89
CA GLU A 115 -15.06 -1.99 -33.64
C GLU A 115 -14.87 -3.34 -32.95
N LEU A 116 -14.79 -3.35 -31.62
CA LEU A 116 -14.68 -4.59 -30.86
C LEU A 116 -15.90 -5.50 -31.04
N GLU A 117 -17.11 -4.94 -30.95
CA GLU A 117 -18.37 -5.66 -31.16
C GLU A 117 -18.40 -6.34 -32.53
N LYS A 118 -17.93 -5.63 -33.57
CA LYS A 118 -17.79 -6.19 -34.92
C LYS A 118 -16.90 -7.43 -34.92
N TRP A 119 -15.72 -7.37 -34.30
CA TRP A 119 -14.78 -8.50 -34.29
C TRP A 119 -15.30 -9.70 -33.49
N TYR A 120 -15.94 -9.49 -32.33
CA TYR A 120 -16.57 -10.58 -31.59
C TYR A 120 -17.74 -11.23 -32.36
N HIS A 121 -18.56 -10.43 -33.05
CA HIS A 121 -19.61 -10.98 -33.92
C HIS A 121 -19.04 -11.85 -35.05
N ARG A 122 -17.96 -11.40 -35.69
CA ARG A 122 -17.28 -12.18 -36.74
C ARG A 122 -16.65 -13.46 -36.20
N LEU A 123 -15.99 -13.38 -35.05
CA LEU A 123 -15.44 -14.54 -34.37
C LEU A 123 -16.55 -15.54 -34.01
N TYR A 124 -17.69 -15.06 -33.51
CA TYR A 124 -18.83 -15.92 -33.23
C TYR A 124 -19.39 -16.60 -34.49
N GLN A 125 -19.53 -15.88 -35.60
CA GLN A 125 -19.95 -16.45 -36.88
C GLN A 125 -18.99 -17.55 -37.36
N LEU A 126 -17.68 -17.32 -37.23
CA LEU A 126 -16.67 -18.32 -37.59
C LEU A 126 -16.72 -19.52 -36.63
N PHE A 127 -16.82 -19.28 -35.32
CA PHE A 127 -16.87 -20.31 -34.29
C PHE A 127 -18.05 -21.27 -34.45
N GLN A 128 -19.16 -20.81 -35.06
CA GLN A 128 -20.32 -21.65 -35.36
C GLN A 128 -20.06 -22.68 -36.46
N LYS A 129 -19.06 -22.46 -37.31
CA LYS A 129 -18.77 -23.27 -38.50
C LYS A 129 -17.39 -23.92 -38.47
N CYS A 130 -16.55 -23.55 -37.50
CA CYS A 130 -15.18 -24.04 -37.41
C CYS A 130 -15.13 -25.51 -36.99
N SER A 131 -14.01 -26.14 -37.31
CA SER A 131 -13.68 -27.50 -36.88
C SER A 131 -13.46 -27.58 -35.36
N THR A 132 -13.40 -28.81 -34.81
CA THR A 132 -13.11 -29.03 -33.39
C THR A 132 -11.76 -28.43 -32.98
N ASP A 133 -10.73 -28.56 -33.83
CA ASP A 133 -9.37 -28.05 -33.56
C ASP A 133 -9.32 -26.52 -33.56
N GLU A 134 -10.00 -25.87 -34.51
CA GLU A 134 -10.14 -24.41 -34.53
C GLU A 134 -10.95 -23.90 -33.33
N SER A 135 -11.99 -24.65 -32.91
CA SER A 135 -12.77 -24.30 -31.72
C SER A 135 -11.93 -24.40 -30.45
N ALA A 136 -11.03 -25.37 -30.36
CA ALA A 136 -10.08 -25.51 -29.26
C ALA A 136 -9.10 -24.33 -29.25
N THR A 137 -8.55 -23.96 -30.41
CA THR A 137 -7.65 -22.81 -30.57
C THR A 137 -8.29 -21.51 -30.05
N VAL A 138 -9.56 -21.26 -30.37
CA VAL A 138 -10.28 -20.09 -29.84
C VAL A 138 -10.48 -20.20 -28.32
N ARG A 139 -10.90 -21.36 -27.80
CA ARG A 139 -11.07 -21.53 -26.35
C ARG A 139 -9.76 -21.34 -25.59
N ASP A 140 -8.67 -21.86 -26.11
CA ASP A 140 -7.35 -21.78 -25.50
C ASP A 140 -6.86 -20.33 -25.45
N ALA A 141 -7.02 -19.58 -26.55
CA ALA A 141 -6.66 -18.16 -26.61
C ALA A 141 -7.38 -17.33 -25.53
N PHE A 142 -8.70 -17.51 -25.36
CA PHE A 142 -9.46 -16.82 -24.30
C PHE A 142 -9.18 -17.34 -22.88
N THR A 143 -8.50 -18.48 -22.75
CA THR A 143 -8.07 -19.03 -21.46
C THR A 143 -6.73 -18.43 -21.04
N SER A 144 -5.77 -18.33 -21.97
CA SER A 144 -4.41 -17.87 -21.69
C SER A 144 -4.20 -16.37 -21.82
N GLU A 145 -5.06 -15.67 -22.55
CA GLU A 145 -4.88 -14.26 -22.92
C GLU A 145 -6.06 -13.39 -22.46
N SER A 146 -5.76 -12.13 -22.14
CA SER A 146 -6.75 -11.10 -21.78
C SER A 146 -7.47 -10.54 -23.01
N LEU A 147 -8.44 -11.30 -23.53
CA LEU A 147 -9.16 -10.98 -24.78
C LEU A 147 -10.63 -10.57 -24.56
N ILE A 148 -11.09 -10.41 -23.32
CA ILE A 148 -12.47 -10.03 -23.01
C ILE A 148 -12.50 -8.65 -22.36
N LEU A 149 -13.22 -7.71 -22.98
CA LEU A 149 -13.48 -6.40 -22.40
C LEU A 149 -14.57 -6.49 -21.32
N SER A 150 -14.29 -5.98 -20.14
CA SER A 150 -15.22 -5.89 -18.99
C SER A 150 -15.92 -4.52 -18.90
N HIS A 151 -16.85 -4.38 -17.96
CA HIS A 151 -17.62 -3.14 -17.74
C HIS A 151 -16.79 -1.94 -17.24
N ASP A 152 -15.62 -2.18 -16.66
CA ASP A 152 -14.70 -1.14 -16.17
C ASP A 152 -13.74 -0.65 -17.27
N GLY A 153 -13.83 -1.21 -18.48
CA GLY A 153 -13.02 -0.83 -19.64
C GLY A 153 -11.69 -1.59 -19.74
N ASN A 154 -11.39 -2.50 -18.82
CA ASN A 154 -10.16 -3.29 -18.82
C ASN A 154 -10.32 -4.63 -19.56
N TRP A 155 -9.19 -5.29 -19.84
CA TRP A 155 -9.12 -6.55 -20.56
C TRP A 155 -8.78 -7.71 -19.64
N TYR A 156 -9.53 -8.81 -19.75
CA TYR A 156 -9.41 -9.97 -18.87
C TYR A 156 -9.52 -11.30 -19.62
N SER A 157 -9.06 -12.36 -18.97
CA SER A 157 -9.22 -13.74 -19.43
C SER A 157 -10.62 -14.26 -19.11
N LYS A 158 -11.01 -15.41 -19.69
CA LYS A 158 -12.33 -16.02 -19.43
C LYS A 158 -12.57 -16.42 -17.99
N ALA A 159 -11.52 -16.62 -17.18
CA ALA A 159 -11.63 -17.06 -15.79
C ALA A 159 -12.01 -15.91 -14.84
N GLU A 160 -11.75 -14.67 -15.25
CA GLU A 160 -11.84 -13.51 -14.37
C GLU A 160 -13.15 -12.72 -14.52
N VAL A 161 -13.88 -12.96 -15.60
CA VAL A 161 -15.10 -12.23 -15.99
C VAL A 161 -16.33 -13.13 -16.07
N PHE A 162 -17.48 -12.54 -15.79
CA PHE A 162 -18.77 -13.24 -15.73
C PHE A 162 -19.83 -12.55 -16.59
N LEU A 163 -20.93 -13.25 -16.87
CA LEU A 163 -22.03 -12.68 -17.65
C LEU A 163 -22.99 -11.86 -16.81
N ASN A 164 -23.36 -12.37 -15.64
CA ASN A 164 -24.36 -11.79 -14.76
C ASN A 164 -23.85 -11.73 -13.31
N ALA A 165 -24.42 -10.83 -12.52
CA ALA A 165 -24.24 -10.78 -11.07
C ALA A 165 -25.62 -10.75 -10.39
N SER A 166 -25.70 -11.35 -9.22
CA SER A 166 -26.86 -11.40 -8.32
C SER A 166 -26.45 -10.93 -6.93
N GLU A 167 -27.42 -10.65 -6.06
CA GLU A 167 -27.16 -10.24 -4.66
C GLU A 167 -26.35 -11.30 -3.88
N ASP A 168 -26.59 -12.59 -4.13
CA ASP A 168 -25.89 -13.70 -3.50
C ASP A 168 -24.47 -13.94 -4.04
N ASP A 169 -24.08 -13.33 -5.16
CA ASP A 169 -22.80 -13.56 -5.83
C ASP A 169 -21.64 -12.75 -5.20
N VAL A 170 -20.41 -13.03 -5.64
CA VAL A 170 -19.22 -12.29 -5.22
C VAL A 170 -19.37 -10.79 -5.58
N PRO A 171 -19.19 -9.88 -4.59
CA PRO A 171 -19.27 -8.45 -4.84
C PRO A 171 -18.11 -7.96 -5.72
N ASP A 172 -18.35 -6.91 -6.52
CA ASP A 172 -17.39 -6.31 -7.47
C ASP A 172 -16.80 -7.30 -8.49
N ALA A 173 -17.52 -8.38 -8.78
CA ALA A 173 -17.11 -9.30 -9.82
C ALA A 173 -17.19 -8.64 -11.20
N LEU A 174 -16.11 -8.78 -11.97
CA LEU A 174 -16.00 -8.21 -13.30
C LEU A 174 -17.00 -8.88 -14.23
N LEU A 175 -17.83 -8.07 -14.87
CA LEU A 175 -18.77 -8.53 -15.89
C LEU A 175 -18.29 -8.15 -17.29
N VAL A 176 -18.61 -8.99 -18.27
CA VAL A 176 -18.41 -8.68 -19.68
C VAL A 176 -19.08 -7.33 -20.03
N HIS A 177 -18.40 -6.52 -20.84
CA HIS A 177 -18.86 -5.18 -21.22
C HIS A 177 -20.31 -5.21 -21.76
N PRO A 178 -21.20 -4.31 -21.31
CA PRO A 178 -22.64 -4.38 -21.62
C PRO A 178 -22.97 -4.49 -23.11
N SER A 179 -22.25 -3.76 -23.97
CA SER A 179 -22.49 -3.78 -25.43
C SER A 179 -22.26 -5.13 -26.08
N VAL A 180 -21.40 -5.99 -25.53
CA VAL A 180 -21.04 -7.29 -26.15
C VAL A 180 -21.52 -8.48 -25.32
N ARG A 181 -22.01 -8.25 -24.10
CA ARG A 181 -22.49 -9.29 -23.17
C ARG A 181 -23.60 -10.17 -23.76
N HIS A 182 -24.42 -9.64 -24.66
CA HIS A 182 -25.53 -10.34 -25.30
C HIS A 182 -25.10 -11.46 -26.27
N LEU A 183 -23.82 -11.55 -26.61
CA LEU A 183 -23.31 -12.55 -27.54
C LEU A 183 -23.30 -13.95 -26.92
N MET A 184 -23.91 -14.91 -27.61
CA MET A 184 -23.86 -16.34 -27.24
C MET A 184 -22.45 -16.96 -27.40
N LEU A 185 -21.47 -16.17 -27.84
CA LEU A 185 -20.06 -16.54 -27.91
C LEU A 185 -19.52 -16.93 -26.53
N TRP A 186 -19.87 -16.16 -25.50
CA TRP A 186 -19.31 -16.33 -24.15
C TRP A 186 -19.64 -17.69 -23.55
N GLN A 187 -20.90 -18.13 -23.67
CA GLN A 187 -21.34 -19.46 -23.23
C GLN A 187 -20.62 -20.58 -23.99
N LYS A 188 -20.26 -20.37 -25.26
CA LYS A 188 -19.56 -21.36 -26.09
C LYS A 188 -18.06 -21.45 -25.81
N ILE A 189 -17.44 -20.33 -25.45
CA ILE A 189 -16.04 -20.26 -25.01
C ILE A 189 -15.89 -20.80 -23.59
N GLY A 190 -16.96 -20.73 -22.79
CA GLY A 190 -17.01 -21.22 -21.41
C GLY A 190 -16.77 -20.12 -20.37
N VAL A 191 -17.15 -18.88 -20.68
CA VAL A 191 -17.23 -17.80 -19.68
C VAL A 191 -18.34 -18.16 -18.69
N ALA A 192 -18.04 -18.09 -17.39
CA ALA A 192 -18.99 -18.44 -16.35
C ALA A 192 -20.20 -17.50 -16.33
N GLU A 193 -21.39 -18.06 -16.06
CA GLU A 193 -22.63 -17.29 -16.08
C GLU A 193 -22.73 -16.34 -14.89
N ARG A 194 -22.29 -16.78 -13.71
CA ARG A 194 -22.34 -16.02 -12.45
C ARG A 194 -21.06 -16.24 -11.63
N PRO A 195 -20.62 -15.23 -10.86
CA PRO A 195 -19.51 -15.35 -9.93
C PRO A 195 -19.97 -16.06 -8.65
N THR A 196 -20.06 -17.38 -8.72
CA THR A 196 -20.49 -18.20 -7.59
C THR A 196 -19.39 -18.30 -6.51
N PRO A 197 -19.76 -18.59 -5.25
CA PRO A 197 -18.78 -18.82 -4.19
C PRO A 197 -17.83 -19.99 -4.50
N ASP A 198 -18.29 -21.03 -5.20
CA ASP A 198 -17.45 -22.17 -5.58
C ASP A 198 -16.32 -21.77 -6.54
N LEU A 199 -16.64 -20.94 -7.55
CA LEU A 199 -15.63 -20.43 -8.49
C LEU A 199 -14.63 -19.50 -7.79
N ALA A 200 -15.08 -18.72 -6.80
CA ALA A 200 -14.18 -17.90 -5.99
C ALA A 200 -13.20 -18.75 -5.18
N ILE A 201 -13.67 -19.84 -4.58
CA ILE A 201 -12.83 -20.79 -3.83
C ILE A 201 -11.87 -21.53 -4.76
N GLU A 202 -12.29 -21.92 -5.96
CA GLU A 202 -11.39 -22.50 -6.98
C GLU A 202 -10.27 -21.53 -7.37
N TRP A 203 -10.60 -20.26 -7.64
CA TRP A 203 -9.61 -19.23 -7.91
C TRP A 203 -8.64 -19.03 -6.74
N LEU A 204 -9.14 -18.97 -5.49
CA LEU A 204 -8.28 -18.85 -4.31
C LEU A 204 -7.31 -20.03 -4.14
N LYS A 205 -7.69 -21.23 -4.60
CA LYS A 205 -6.83 -22.43 -4.59
C LYS A 205 -5.73 -22.38 -5.66
N GLU A 206 -5.89 -21.57 -6.71
CA GLU A 206 -4.88 -21.38 -7.75
C GLU A 206 -3.81 -20.34 -7.37
N LEU A 207 -4.07 -19.52 -6.35
CA LEU A 207 -3.13 -18.49 -5.88
C LEU A 207 -1.83 -19.13 -5.34
N PRO A 208 -0.65 -18.55 -5.66
CA PRO A 208 0.62 -19.11 -5.22
C PRO A 208 0.82 -18.90 -3.71
N SER A 209 0.95 -20.01 -2.99
CA SER A 209 1.26 -20.01 -1.56
C SER A 209 2.60 -19.34 -1.25
N GLY A 210 2.63 -18.53 -0.18
CA GLY A 210 3.83 -17.86 0.33
C GLY A 210 4.23 -16.59 -0.42
N ASN A 211 3.49 -16.18 -1.45
CA ASN A 211 3.78 -14.98 -2.22
C ASN A 211 2.91 -13.79 -1.78
N LYS A 212 3.47 -12.58 -1.93
CA LYS A 212 2.69 -11.36 -1.84
C LYS A 212 1.76 -11.28 -3.05
N LEU A 213 0.50 -11.04 -2.76
CA LEU A 213 -0.52 -10.83 -3.76
C LEU A 213 -0.37 -9.43 -4.39
N SER A 214 -0.73 -9.29 -5.66
CA SER A 214 -0.85 -8.00 -6.34
C SER A 214 -1.95 -7.14 -5.70
N ALA A 215 -1.98 -5.84 -6.00
CA ALA A 215 -2.97 -4.92 -5.45
C ALA A 215 -4.42 -5.36 -5.77
N ASP A 216 -4.65 -5.85 -6.99
CA ASP A 216 -5.96 -6.32 -7.43
C ASP A 216 -6.36 -7.63 -6.77
N GLU A 217 -5.44 -8.59 -6.66
CA GLU A 217 -5.65 -9.85 -5.94
C GLU A 217 -5.94 -9.59 -4.47
N LEU A 218 -5.16 -8.73 -3.80
CA LEU A 218 -5.38 -8.33 -2.40
C LEU A 218 -6.76 -7.74 -2.19
N ARG A 219 -7.20 -6.84 -3.07
CA ARG A 219 -8.53 -6.23 -3.00
C ARG A 219 -9.62 -7.31 -3.10
N ARG A 220 -9.51 -8.23 -4.07
CA ARG A 220 -10.46 -9.34 -4.27
C ARG A 220 -10.51 -10.27 -3.06
N VAL A 221 -9.35 -10.73 -2.58
CA VAL A 221 -9.26 -11.63 -1.42
C VAL A 221 -9.90 -10.97 -0.19
N ARG A 222 -9.54 -9.72 0.11
CA ARG A 222 -10.07 -8.97 1.27
C ARG A 222 -11.57 -8.77 1.25
N ASN A 223 -12.20 -8.78 0.07
CA ASN A 223 -13.66 -8.72 -0.06
C ASN A 223 -14.33 -10.09 0.12
N LEU A 224 -13.62 -11.19 -0.13
CA LEU A 224 -14.12 -12.56 0.03
C LEU A 224 -14.00 -13.08 1.46
N LEU A 225 -12.91 -12.74 2.16
CA LEU A 225 -12.63 -13.19 3.54
C LEU A 225 -13.81 -13.04 4.51
N PRO A 226 -14.48 -11.87 4.63
CA PRO A 226 -15.59 -11.71 5.57
C PRO A 226 -16.86 -12.48 5.16
N ARG A 227 -17.03 -12.80 3.87
CA ARG A 227 -18.26 -13.43 3.35
C ARG A 227 -18.20 -14.95 3.43
N PHE A 228 -17.02 -15.54 3.26
CA PHE A 228 -16.83 -17.00 3.28
C PHE A 228 -15.67 -17.44 4.20
N PRO A 229 -15.58 -16.96 5.45
CA PRO A 229 -14.39 -17.13 6.29
C PRO A 229 -14.05 -18.60 6.54
N LEU A 230 -15.02 -19.39 7.01
CA LEU A 230 -14.82 -20.82 7.29
C LEU A 230 -14.47 -21.61 6.03
N LYS A 231 -15.18 -21.36 4.93
CA LYS A 231 -14.98 -22.08 3.67
C LYS A 231 -13.59 -21.82 3.09
N ILE A 232 -13.12 -20.57 3.15
CA ILE A 232 -11.77 -20.20 2.71
C ILE A 232 -10.73 -20.88 3.60
N TRP A 233 -10.89 -20.79 4.93
CA TRP A 233 -9.94 -21.39 5.87
C TRP A 233 -9.81 -22.90 5.69
N GLU A 234 -10.93 -23.62 5.63
CA GLU A 234 -10.97 -25.09 5.57
C GLU A 234 -10.65 -25.64 4.18
N GLU A 235 -11.21 -25.06 3.12
CA GLU A 235 -11.06 -25.61 1.77
C GLU A 235 -9.80 -25.13 1.06
N CYS A 236 -9.41 -23.86 1.23
CA CYS A 236 -8.18 -23.36 0.64
C CYS A 236 -6.97 -23.78 1.48
N GLY A 237 -7.11 -23.95 2.80
CA GLY A 237 -5.99 -24.19 3.72
C GLY A 237 -5.00 -23.01 3.74
N HIS A 238 -5.45 -21.83 3.32
CA HIS A 238 -4.63 -20.63 3.23
C HIS A 238 -5.41 -19.42 3.74
N TRP A 239 -4.68 -18.44 4.25
CA TRP A 239 -5.24 -17.20 4.74
C TRP A 239 -4.28 -16.03 4.51
N LEU A 240 -4.81 -14.80 4.54
CA LEU A 240 -4.03 -13.59 4.35
C LEU A 240 -3.24 -13.24 5.62
N SER A 241 -1.92 -13.10 5.51
CA SER A 241 -1.08 -12.58 6.58
C SER A 241 -1.17 -11.06 6.71
N LEU A 242 -0.66 -10.50 7.81
CA LEU A 242 -0.60 -9.04 8.00
C LEU A 242 0.26 -8.29 6.97
N ASP A 243 1.23 -8.94 6.34
CA ASP A 243 2.05 -8.34 5.27
C ASP A 243 1.49 -8.58 3.85
N GLY A 244 0.25 -9.10 3.75
CA GLY A 244 -0.44 -9.32 2.48
C GLY A 244 0.05 -10.54 1.70
N VAL A 245 0.62 -11.52 2.40
CA VAL A 245 1.04 -12.81 1.82
C VAL A 245 -0.10 -13.80 1.94
N TRP A 246 -0.35 -14.56 0.87
CA TRP A 246 -1.26 -15.70 0.91
C TRP A 246 -0.54 -16.89 1.54
N ALA A 247 -0.75 -17.12 2.84
CA ALA A 247 0.03 -18.04 3.65
C ALA A 247 -0.77 -19.30 4.00
N ASP A 248 -0.06 -20.43 4.15
CA ASP A 248 -0.64 -21.67 4.70
C ASP A 248 -1.13 -21.43 6.13
N VAL A 249 -2.34 -21.87 6.45
CA VAL A 249 -2.91 -21.75 7.80
C VAL A 249 -2.05 -22.40 8.88
N GLU A 250 -1.32 -23.47 8.56
CA GLU A 250 -0.40 -24.13 9.50
C GLU A 250 0.83 -23.25 9.85
N SER A 251 1.16 -22.27 9.00
CA SER A 251 2.28 -21.35 9.23
C SER A 251 1.91 -20.16 10.13
N LEU A 252 0.62 -19.92 10.34
CA LEU A 252 0.09 -18.82 11.13
C LEU A 252 0.09 -19.21 12.62
N LYS A 253 0.69 -18.35 13.46
CA LYS A 253 0.84 -18.57 14.90
C LYS A 253 0.04 -17.58 15.74
N TYR A 254 -0.31 -16.44 15.17
CA TYR A 254 -0.95 -15.34 15.85
C TYR A 254 -2.13 -14.83 15.03
N SER A 255 -3.07 -14.14 15.68
CA SER A 255 -4.18 -13.44 15.03
C SER A 255 -4.17 -11.95 15.38
N LEU A 256 -4.56 -11.11 14.42
CA LEU A 256 -4.87 -9.70 14.69
C LEU A 256 -6.34 -9.45 14.36
N THR A 257 -7.09 -8.99 15.36
CA THR A 257 -8.52 -8.69 15.25
C THR A 257 -8.78 -7.21 15.56
N MET A 258 -9.96 -6.71 15.19
CA MET A 258 -10.36 -5.34 15.52
C MET A 258 -10.57 -5.10 17.02
N GLN A 259 -10.79 -6.16 17.80
CA GLN A 259 -11.00 -6.05 19.25
C GLN A 259 -9.68 -5.85 20.01
N SER A 260 -8.54 -6.19 19.40
CA SER A 260 -7.23 -6.08 20.05
C SER A 260 -6.17 -5.50 19.12
N LEU A 261 -6.39 -4.24 18.74
CA LEU A 261 -5.50 -3.51 17.86
C LEU A 261 -4.20 -3.15 18.60
N VAL A 262 -3.12 -3.82 18.22
CA VAL A 262 -1.75 -3.38 18.51
C VAL A 262 -1.19 -2.71 17.27
N ALA A 263 -0.45 -1.62 17.47
CA ALA A 263 0.32 -1.03 16.37
C ALA A 263 1.29 -2.08 15.83
N TRP A 264 1.13 -2.49 14.57
CA TRP A 264 1.89 -3.61 13.99
C TRP A 264 2.84 -3.18 12.87
N ARG A 265 2.75 -1.94 12.40
CA ARG A 265 3.58 -1.41 11.29
C ARG A 265 5.08 -1.53 11.55
N HIS A 266 5.50 -1.35 12.80
CA HIS A 266 6.90 -1.42 13.23
C HIS A 266 7.40 -2.85 13.48
N LEU A 267 6.52 -3.85 13.43
CA LEU A 267 6.92 -5.25 13.59
C LEU A 267 7.76 -5.72 12.41
N PHE A 268 8.68 -6.63 12.67
CA PHE A 268 9.49 -7.26 11.65
C PHE A 268 8.62 -8.13 10.73
N GLN A 269 9.08 -8.28 9.49
CA GLN A 269 8.35 -9.04 8.47
C GLN A 269 8.02 -10.49 8.89
N PRO A 270 8.92 -11.26 9.55
CA PRO A 270 8.58 -12.62 9.98
C PRO A 270 7.38 -12.68 10.93
N VAL A 271 7.23 -11.70 11.83
CA VAL A 271 6.09 -11.65 12.76
C VAL A 271 4.80 -11.36 12.01
N LYS A 272 4.84 -10.43 11.04
CA LYS A 272 3.69 -10.11 10.19
C LYS A 272 3.26 -11.32 9.34
N GLN A 273 4.21 -12.08 8.81
CA GLN A 273 3.96 -13.28 8.02
C GLN A 273 3.33 -14.41 8.83
N MET A 274 3.72 -14.55 10.11
CA MET A 274 3.13 -15.54 11.03
C MET A 274 1.82 -15.08 11.66
N THR A 275 1.29 -13.91 11.31
CA THR A 275 0.06 -13.36 11.91
C THR A 275 -1.07 -13.34 10.88
N ALA A 276 -2.17 -14.02 11.20
CA ALA A 276 -3.41 -14.00 10.41
C ALA A 276 -4.09 -12.62 10.52
N ASP A 277 -4.41 -12.02 9.37
CA ASP A 277 -5.23 -10.81 9.31
C ASP A 277 -6.72 -11.18 9.45
N LEU A 278 -7.27 -11.01 10.65
CA LEU A 278 -8.68 -11.25 10.96
C LEU A 278 -9.44 -9.94 11.17
N GLN A 279 -8.88 -8.79 10.80
CA GLN A 279 -9.48 -7.48 11.07
C GLN A 279 -10.83 -7.28 10.39
N ARG A 280 -11.06 -7.97 9.27
CA ARG A 280 -12.31 -7.90 8.52
C ARG A 280 -13.39 -8.87 9.03
N LEU A 281 -13.09 -9.71 10.01
CA LEU A 281 -14.06 -10.61 10.62
C LEU A 281 -14.77 -9.93 11.79
N ASP A 282 -16.03 -10.27 12.00
CA ASP A 282 -16.76 -9.83 13.18
C ASP A 282 -16.23 -10.50 14.47
N ALA A 283 -16.65 -9.96 15.61
CA ALA A 283 -16.18 -10.44 16.92
C ALA A 283 -16.66 -11.85 17.23
N GLU A 284 -17.87 -12.21 16.78
CA GLU A 284 -18.47 -13.52 17.05
C GLU A 284 -17.74 -14.62 16.29
N MET A 285 -17.42 -14.40 15.01
CA MET A 285 -16.66 -15.31 14.16
C MET A 285 -15.24 -15.51 14.69
N CYS A 286 -14.56 -14.44 15.13
CA CYS A 286 -13.22 -14.54 15.72
C CYS A 286 -13.18 -15.40 17.01
N GLN A 287 -14.30 -15.52 17.72
CA GLN A 287 -14.43 -16.32 18.95
C GLN A 287 -14.78 -17.79 18.68
N GLN A 288 -15.04 -18.16 17.43
CA GLN A 288 -15.36 -19.53 17.04
C GLN A 288 -14.13 -20.24 16.42
N PRO A 289 -13.98 -21.56 16.60
CA PRO A 289 -12.99 -22.34 15.86
C PRO A 289 -13.23 -22.23 14.35
N PRO A 290 -12.17 -22.19 13.51
CA PRO A 290 -10.76 -22.34 13.87
C PRO A 290 -10.07 -21.03 14.32
N PHE A 291 -10.72 -19.87 14.15
CA PHE A 291 -10.10 -18.56 14.40
C PHE A 291 -9.70 -18.34 15.87
N SER A 292 -10.51 -18.86 16.81
CA SER A 292 -10.25 -18.77 18.24
C SER A 292 -9.04 -19.59 18.71
N GLU A 293 -8.54 -20.52 17.88
CA GLU A 293 -7.39 -21.37 18.22
C GLU A 293 -6.06 -20.59 18.16
N LEU A 294 -6.02 -19.51 17.37
CA LEU A 294 -4.86 -18.64 17.26
C LEU A 294 -4.83 -17.61 18.41
N PRO A 295 -3.77 -17.57 19.23
CA PRO A 295 -3.64 -16.53 20.24
C PRO A 295 -3.54 -15.14 19.58
N THR A 296 -4.17 -14.13 20.19
CA THR A 296 -4.10 -12.77 19.66
C THR A 296 -2.68 -12.22 19.77
N LEU A 297 -2.21 -11.52 18.75
CA LEU A 297 -0.90 -10.91 18.71
C LEU A 297 -0.68 -9.99 19.92
N SER A 298 -1.73 -9.28 20.33
CA SER A 298 -1.73 -8.41 21.51
C SER A 298 -1.42 -9.10 22.83
N SER A 299 -1.85 -10.36 22.98
CA SER A 299 -1.61 -11.14 24.20
C SER A 299 -0.18 -11.68 24.28
N ARG A 300 0.54 -11.67 23.15
CA ARG A 300 1.90 -12.20 23.02
C ARG A 300 2.96 -11.12 22.91
N ILE A 301 2.60 -9.92 22.47
CA ILE A 301 3.52 -8.78 22.42
C ILE A 301 3.69 -8.16 23.81
N GLU A 302 4.95 -8.09 24.23
CA GLU A 302 5.39 -7.34 25.39
C GLU A 302 6.21 -6.13 24.92
N ASP A 303 5.73 -4.92 25.19
CA ASP A 303 6.52 -3.70 24.99
C ASP A 303 7.55 -3.57 26.12
N ARG A 304 8.85 -3.57 25.77
CA ARG A 304 9.94 -3.33 26.71
C ARG A 304 10.58 -1.98 26.43
N CYS A 305 10.91 -1.25 27.50
CA CYS A 305 11.72 -0.04 27.38
C CYS A 305 13.05 -0.36 26.69
N PHE A 306 13.45 0.47 25.73
CA PHE A 306 14.81 0.43 25.21
C PHE A 306 15.80 0.78 26.34
N GLU A 307 16.86 -0.02 26.50
CA GLU A 307 17.88 0.22 27.53
C GLU A 307 18.72 1.45 27.17
N GLY A 308 18.44 2.57 27.84
CA GLY A 308 19.16 3.83 27.59
C GLY A 308 18.46 5.08 28.11
N LEU A 309 17.72 4.98 29.23
CA LEU A 309 17.13 6.17 29.85
C LEU A 309 18.24 7.01 30.49
N PHE A 310 18.57 8.14 29.88
CA PHE A 310 19.55 9.12 30.39
C PHE A 310 18.82 10.41 30.80
N ASP A 311 19.42 11.20 31.69
CA ASP A 311 18.84 12.44 32.24
C ASP A 311 17.49 12.25 32.96
N LEU A 312 17.41 11.24 33.81
CA LEU A 312 16.24 11.00 34.66
C LEU A 312 16.17 12.06 35.77
N GLU A 313 15.06 12.79 35.84
CA GLU A 313 14.75 13.64 36.99
C GLU A 313 14.62 12.80 38.27
N ALA A 314 14.56 13.44 39.45
CA ALA A 314 14.28 12.70 40.67
C ALA A 314 12.86 12.08 40.59
N PRO A 315 12.70 10.78 40.86
CA PRO A 315 11.38 10.16 40.87
C PRO A 315 10.49 10.79 41.95
N VAL A 316 9.26 11.14 41.58
CA VAL A 316 8.29 11.85 42.44
C VAL A 316 7.17 10.90 42.83
N ALA A 317 6.79 10.89 44.12
CA ALA A 317 5.57 10.22 44.55
C ALA A 317 4.36 11.11 44.24
N LYS A 318 3.41 10.60 43.44
CA LYS A 318 2.17 11.32 43.13
C LYS A 318 1.05 10.87 44.07
N LEU A 319 0.42 11.81 44.76
CA LEU A 319 -0.65 11.53 45.73
C LEU A 319 -1.85 10.82 45.09
N TRP A 320 -2.18 11.15 43.85
CA TRP A 320 -3.28 10.50 43.14
C TRP A 320 -2.96 9.03 42.82
N MET A 321 -1.71 8.68 42.49
CA MET A 321 -1.30 7.29 42.25
C MET A 321 -1.37 6.46 43.54
N LEU A 322 -0.91 7.04 44.65
CA LEU A 322 -1.01 6.45 45.98
C LEU A 322 -2.47 6.16 46.36
N SER A 323 -3.32 7.19 46.31
CA SER A 323 -4.73 7.10 46.69
C SER A 323 -5.52 6.14 45.79
N LEU A 324 -5.30 6.23 44.47
CA LEU A 324 -5.96 5.36 43.49
C LEU A 324 -5.51 3.91 43.63
N GLY A 325 -4.20 3.66 43.77
CA GLY A 325 -3.66 2.31 43.94
C GLY A 325 -4.17 1.63 45.20
N ASN A 326 -4.18 2.33 46.33
CA ASN A 326 -4.72 1.83 47.60
C ASN A 326 -6.23 1.56 47.51
N GLY A 327 -6.96 2.42 46.80
CA GLY A 327 -8.39 2.23 46.56
C GLY A 327 -8.67 1.01 45.66
N ILE A 328 -7.94 0.87 44.55
CA ILE A 328 -8.05 -0.29 43.64
C ILE A 328 -7.71 -1.59 44.38
N ALA A 329 -6.69 -1.58 45.24
CA ALA A 329 -6.28 -2.76 46.01
C ALA A 329 -7.35 -3.30 46.97
N ARG A 330 -8.33 -2.46 47.32
CA ARG A 330 -9.45 -2.77 48.21
C ARG A 330 -10.72 -3.19 47.48
N ILE A 331 -10.75 -3.17 46.15
CA ILE A 331 -11.93 -3.59 45.38
C ILE A 331 -12.21 -5.08 45.64
N VAL A 332 -13.45 -5.37 46.03
CA VAL A 332 -13.94 -6.73 46.27
C VAL A 332 -14.55 -7.28 44.99
N LEU A 333 -14.04 -8.43 44.54
CA LEU A 333 -14.45 -9.12 43.32
C LEU A 333 -14.93 -10.53 43.62
N ASP A 334 -15.85 -11.05 42.80
CA ASP A 334 -16.42 -12.40 42.99
C ASP A 334 -15.40 -13.52 42.66
N GLU A 335 -14.40 -13.21 41.83
CA GLU A 335 -13.33 -14.13 41.43
C GLU A 335 -12.07 -13.95 42.29
N PRO A 336 -11.72 -14.93 43.15
CA PRO A 336 -10.65 -14.76 44.14
C PRO A 336 -9.25 -14.63 43.52
N GLU A 337 -8.97 -15.34 42.44
CA GLU A 337 -7.66 -15.30 41.75
C GLU A 337 -7.43 -13.96 41.04
N TYR A 338 -8.46 -13.46 40.36
CA TYR A 338 -8.42 -12.14 39.73
C TYR A 338 -8.41 -11.01 40.78
N GLN A 339 -9.15 -11.15 41.88
CA GLN A 339 -9.09 -10.20 43.00
C GLN A 339 -7.66 -10.02 43.54
N GLU A 340 -6.92 -11.11 43.72
CA GLU A 340 -5.54 -11.03 44.19
C GLU A 340 -4.62 -10.38 43.16
N THR A 341 -4.87 -10.60 41.87
CA THR A 341 -4.17 -9.92 40.78
C THR A 341 -4.43 -8.40 40.80
N VAL A 342 -5.70 -8.00 40.92
CA VAL A 342 -6.10 -6.58 41.03
C VAL A 342 -5.51 -5.95 42.29
N ARG A 343 -5.51 -6.67 43.42
CA ARG A 343 -4.88 -6.22 44.66
C ARG A 343 -3.39 -5.95 44.47
N ARG A 344 -2.65 -6.91 43.93
CA ARG A 344 -1.21 -6.77 43.64
C ARG A 344 -0.93 -5.60 42.70
N LEU A 345 -1.73 -5.42 41.64
CA LEU A 345 -1.58 -4.30 40.69
C LEU A 345 -1.91 -2.96 41.35
N GLY A 346 -2.95 -2.89 42.19
CA GLY A 346 -3.28 -1.70 42.97
C GLY A 346 -2.17 -1.31 43.93
N THR A 347 -1.63 -2.27 44.69
CA THR A 347 -0.47 -2.05 45.57
C THR A 347 0.77 -1.60 44.80
N ARG A 348 1.01 -2.19 43.62
CA ARG A 348 2.10 -1.76 42.73
C ARG A 348 1.90 -0.33 42.25
N LEU A 349 0.68 0.08 41.89
CA LEU A 349 0.39 1.44 41.47
C LEU A 349 0.61 2.42 42.62
N ALA A 350 0.18 2.05 43.83
CA ALA A 350 0.34 2.86 45.03
C ALA A 350 1.82 3.08 45.42
N SER A 351 2.67 2.08 45.18
CA SER A 351 4.11 2.16 45.43
C SER A 351 4.92 2.69 44.24
N SER A 352 4.28 2.91 43.09
CA SER A 352 4.98 3.36 41.89
C SER A 352 5.38 4.83 41.98
N LEU A 353 6.58 5.14 41.47
CA LEU A 353 7.09 6.49 41.39
C LEU A 353 6.92 7.05 39.98
N TRP A 354 6.55 8.33 39.92
CA TRP A 354 6.50 9.10 38.69
C TRP A 354 7.89 9.51 38.25
N GLN A 355 8.27 9.18 37.03
CA GLN A 355 9.63 9.42 36.52
C GLN A 355 9.56 10.12 35.16
N VAL A 356 9.94 11.40 35.13
CA VAL A 356 10.06 12.13 33.87
C VAL A 356 11.34 11.70 33.14
N THR A 357 11.24 11.53 31.83
CA THR A 357 12.35 11.17 30.94
C THR A 357 12.13 11.76 29.55
N SER A 358 13.20 11.94 28.78
CA SER A 358 13.12 12.39 27.38
C SER A 358 13.51 11.27 26.43
N GLY A 359 12.75 11.09 25.35
CA GLY A 359 13.05 10.07 24.33
C GLY A 359 12.73 8.64 24.78
N LEU A 360 11.59 8.46 25.47
CA LEU A 360 11.12 7.14 25.86
C LEU A 360 10.77 6.31 24.63
N GLU A 361 11.43 5.16 24.48
CA GLU A 361 11.19 4.23 23.37
C GLU A 361 10.79 2.85 23.89
N SER A 362 9.84 2.20 23.20
CA SER A 362 9.52 0.79 23.41
C SER A 362 9.96 -0.06 22.22
N VAL A 363 10.46 -1.24 22.51
CA VAL A 363 10.70 -2.31 21.53
C VAL A 363 9.72 -3.44 21.86
N PRO A 364 8.94 -3.93 20.88
CA PRO A 364 8.07 -5.07 21.11
C PRO A 364 8.88 -6.37 21.13
N TYR A 365 8.53 -7.27 22.05
CA TYR A 365 9.11 -8.60 22.18
C TYR A 365 8.02 -9.66 22.11
N ILE A 366 8.37 -10.82 21.55
CA ILE A 366 7.59 -12.06 21.62
C ILE A 366 8.56 -13.15 22.08
N ASP A 367 8.24 -13.84 23.17
CA ASP A 367 9.07 -14.90 23.76
C ASP A 367 10.56 -14.49 23.89
N ASP A 368 10.81 -13.34 24.52
CA ASP A 368 12.14 -12.72 24.71
C ASP A 368 12.91 -12.34 23.44
N THR A 369 12.30 -12.49 22.27
CA THR A 369 12.89 -12.10 20.98
C THR A 369 12.33 -10.77 20.50
N PRO A 370 13.16 -9.79 20.08
CA PRO A 370 12.68 -8.55 19.48
C PRO A 370 11.77 -8.83 18.27
N ALA A 371 10.54 -8.35 18.34
CA ALA A 371 9.50 -8.55 17.34
C ALA A 371 9.34 -7.37 16.37
N GLY A 372 10.04 -6.25 16.61
CA GLY A 372 9.93 -5.03 15.84
C GLY A 372 10.99 -4.00 16.19
N THR A 373 10.94 -2.85 15.51
CA THR A 373 11.83 -1.72 15.77
C THR A 373 11.39 -0.92 16.99
N ALA A 374 12.34 -0.21 17.61
CA ALA A 374 12.04 0.76 18.65
C ALA A 374 11.05 1.82 18.14
N ARG A 375 10.12 2.23 18.99
CA ARG A 375 9.16 3.30 18.71
C ARG A 375 9.11 4.30 19.86
N PRO A 376 8.94 5.59 19.58
CA PRO A 376 8.69 6.56 20.64
C PRO A 376 7.33 6.27 21.29
N ILE A 377 7.32 6.25 22.62
CA ILE A 377 6.11 6.16 23.43
C ILE A 377 6.09 7.31 24.43
N GLN A 378 4.91 7.66 24.92
CA GLN A 378 4.75 8.80 25.84
C GLN A 378 4.76 8.37 27.30
N VAL A 379 4.35 7.14 27.60
CA VAL A 379 4.21 6.61 28.96
C VAL A 379 4.52 5.11 28.95
N LEU A 380 5.22 4.64 29.99
CA LEU A 380 5.47 3.21 30.22
C LEU A 380 5.37 2.90 31.71
N TRP A 381 4.58 1.90 32.09
CA TRP A 381 4.50 1.45 33.48
C TRP A 381 5.26 0.15 33.69
N LYS A 382 6.49 0.26 34.18
CA LYS A 382 7.39 -0.88 34.37
C LYS A 382 7.94 -0.92 35.80
N ASP A 383 7.97 -2.12 36.37
CA ASP A 383 8.43 -2.36 37.74
C ASP A 383 7.68 -1.43 38.73
N ASP A 384 8.40 -0.64 39.51
CA ASP A 384 7.91 0.34 40.48
C ASP A 384 7.88 1.78 39.94
N ARG A 385 7.89 1.96 38.60
CA ARG A 385 8.00 3.28 37.97
C ARG A 385 7.03 3.48 36.82
N LEU A 386 6.42 4.65 36.81
CA LEU A 386 5.68 5.19 35.68
C LEU A 386 6.56 6.20 34.96
N PHE A 387 7.18 5.77 33.87
CA PHE A 387 7.99 6.64 33.03
C PHE A 387 7.08 7.48 32.14
N VAL A 388 7.33 8.78 32.06
CA VAL A 388 6.55 9.72 31.24
C VAL A 388 7.48 10.65 30.45
N ASP A 389 7.07 10.99 29.23
CA ASP A 389 7.76 12.02 28.43
C ASP A 389 7.65 13.40 29.11
N ASP A 390 8.63 14.28 28.89
CA ASP A 390 8.65 15.63 29.45
C ASP A 390 7.62 16.55 28.76
N ARG A 391 6.35 16.37 29.13
CA ARG A 391 5.20 17.13 28.60
C ARG A 391 4.16 17.39 29.69
N PRO A 392 3.30 18.41 29.52
CA PRO A 392 2.18 18.64 30.43
C PRO A 392 1.27 17.41 30.54
N VAL A 393 0.83 17.06 31.75
CA VAL A 393 -0.01 15.87 31.99
C VAL A 393 -1.30 15.89 31.18
N ALA A 394 -1.85 17.08 30.87
CA ALA A 394 -3.01 17.21 29.99
C ALA A 394 -2.78 16.61 28.59
N GLN A 395 -1.55 16.66 28.06
CA GLN A 395 -1.18 16.05 26.78
C GLN A 395 -0.93 14.54 26.91
N LEU A 396 -0.48 14.09 28.09
CA LEU A 396 -0.16 12.69 28.39
C LEU A 396 -1.36 11.90 28.91
N PHE A 397 -2.45 12.57 29.29
CA PHE A 397 -3.61 11.97 29.98
C PHE A 397 -4.13 10.69 29.30
N LYS A 398 -4.27 10.71 27.97
CA LYS A 398 -4.72 9.55 27.20
C LYS A 398 -3.72 8.39 27.29
N ALA A 399 -2.43 8.68 27.14
CA ALA A 399 -1.36 7.69 27.21
C ALA A 399 -1.22 7.08 28.61
N ILE A 400 -1.31 7.91 29.68
CA ILE A 400 -1.29 7.45 31.07
C ILE A 400 -2.46 6.51 31.33
N THR A 401 -3.67 6.93 30.95
CA THR A 401 -4.88 6.14 31.15
C THR A 401 -4.79 4.81 30.41
N GLN A 402 -4.35 4.81 29.15
CA GLN A 402 -4.23 3.60 28.35
C GLN A 402 -3.19 2.64 28.94
N GLU A 403 -2.01 3.13 29.31
CA GLU A 403 -0.93 2.30 29.84
C GLU A 403 -1.30 1.67 31.17
N LEU A 404 -1.89 2.45 32.09
CA LEU A 404 -2.33 1.94 33.39
C LEU A 404 -3.54 1.00 33.25
N SER A 405 -4.47 1.27 32.33
CA SER A 405 -5.66 0.43 32.16
C SER A 405 -5.35 -0.90 31.48
N ARG A 406 -4.35 -0.96 30.60
CA ARG A 406 -4.00 -2.16 29.81
C ARG A 406 -3.71 -3.40 30.65
N VAL A 407 -3.21 -3.25 31.87
CA VAL A 407 -2.90 -4.38 32.75
C VAL A 407 -4.09 -4.90 33.55
N PHE A 408 -5.23 -4.20 33.49
CA PHE A 408 -6.47 -4.64 34.12
C PHE A 408 -7.41 -5.19 33.04
N GLU A 409 -8.02 -6.36 33.29
CA GLU A 409 -8.91 -7.02 32.32
C GLU A 409 -10.33 -6.43 32.32
N ARG A 410 -10.63 -5.52 33.27
CA ARG A 410 -11.96 -4.97 33.53
C ARG A 410 -12.07 -3.51 33.09
N ALA A 411 -13.03 -3.23 32.21
CA ALA A 411 -13.27 -1.90 31.65
C ALA A 411 -13.62 -0.84 32.71
N ASP A 412 -14.38 -1.21 33.74
CA ASP A 412 -14.80 -0.30 34.82
C ASP A 412 -13.61 0.17 35.68
N ILE A 413 -12.58 -0.65 35.86
CA ILE A 413 -11.33 -0.21 36.51
C ILE A 413 -10.59 0.78 35.61
N GLY A 414 -10.58 0.55 34.29
CA GLY A 414 -10.02 1.49 33.31
C GLY A 414 -10.73 2.84 33.33
N ASP A 415 -12.05 2.86 33.47
CA ASP A 415 -12.84 4.09 33.61
C ASP A 415 -12.56 4.81 34.94
N ALA A 416 -12.37 4.07 36.02
CA ALA A 416 -11.95 4.64 37.31
C ALA A 416 -10.56 5.30 37.23
N ILE A 417 -9.60 4.66 36.56
CA ILE A 417 -8.28 5.24 36.29
C ILE A 417 -8.45 6.55 35.52
N ARG A 418 -9.22 6.54 34.43
CA ARG A 418 -9.50 7.74 33.63
C ARG A 418 -10.09 8.88 34.46
N ALA A 419 -11.05 8.59 35.34
CA ALA A 419 -11.69 9.60 36.18
C ALA A 419 -10.74 10.20 37.23
N CYS A 420 -9.75 9.42 37.69
CA CYS A 420 -8.94 9.73 38.88
C CYS A 420 -7.53 10.29 38.60
N VAL A 421 -7.01 10.21 37.37
CA VAL A 421 -5.68 10.76 37.03
C VAL A 421 -5.60 12.25 37.41
N GLU A 422 -4.55 12.63 38.17
CA GLU A 422 -4.30 13.99 38.69
C GLU A 422 -5.43 14.57 39.57
N ARG A 423 -6.36 13.75 40.07
CA ARG A 423 -7.39 14.20 41.03
C ARG A 423 -6.89 14.20 42.47
N ALA A 424 -7.55 15.00 43.31
CA ALA A 424 -7.26 15.03 44.74
C ALA A 424 -7.64 13.70 45.42
N PRO A 425 -6.92 13.26 46.47
CA PRO A 425 -7.21 12.01 47.17
C PRO A 425 -8.66 11.86 47.64
N ASP A 426 -9.26 12.92 48.17
CA ASP A 426 -10.65 12.90 48.66
C ASP A 426 -11.64 12.54 47.55
N PHE A 427 -11.50 13.16 46.37
CA PHE A 427 -12.31 12.85 45.21
C PHE A 427 -12.16 11.39 44.77
N ILE A 428 -10.93 10.86 44.78
CA ILE A 428 -10.63 9.48 44.37
C ILE A 428 -11.29 8.50 45.34
N GLN A 429 -11.22 8.78 46.65
CA GLN A 429 -11.85 7.95 47.68
C GLN A 429 -13.37 7.93 47.52
N ASP A 430 -13.99 9.11 47.33
CA ASP A 430 -15.43 9.23 47.12
C ASP A 430 -15.87 8.50 45.85
N TYR A 431 -15.17 8.71 44.73
CA TYR A 431 -15.46 8.06 43.46
C TYR A 431 -15.39 6.53 43.58
N LEU A 432 -14.34 5.99 44.21
CA LEU A 432 -14.19 4.54 44.37
C LEU A 432 -15.22 3.95 45.32
N ALA A 433 -15.59 4.65 46.39
CA ALA A 433 -16.62 4.21 47.32
C ALA A 433 -18.02 4.19 46.70
N GLU A 434 -18.31 5.10 45.76
CA GLU A 434 -19.58 5.16 45.03
C GLU A 434 -19.67 4.11 43.92
N ASN A 435 -18.56 3.85 43.21
CA ASN A 435 -18.56 2.98 42.04
C ASN A 435 -18.17 1.51 42.33
N PHE A 436 -17.53 1.22 43.47
CA PHE A 436 -17.04 -0.11 43.81
C PHE A 436 -17.38 -0.55 45.24
N ARG A 437 -17.41 -1.87 45.46
CA ARG A 437 -17.43 -2.46 46.81
C ARG A 437 -16.01 -2.54 47.33
N LEU A 438 -15.71 -1.83 48.42
CA LEU A 438 -14.37 -1.77 49.01
C LEU A 438 -14.29 -2.54 50.33
N SER A 439 -13.18 -3.23 50.57
CA SER A 439 -12.85 -3.81 51.88
C SER A 439 -12.55 -2.69 52.90
N PRO A 440 -12.71 -2.94 54.22
CA PRO A 440 -12.35 -1.97 55.26
C PRO A 440 -10.89 -1.51 55.16
N LEU A 441 -10.59 -0.29 55.60
CA LEU A 441 -9.21 0.18 55.80
C LEU A 441 -8.57 -0.63 56.93
N GLU A 442 -7.39 -1.23 56.70
CA GLU A 442 -6.63 -1.80 57.80
C GLU A 442 -5.96 -0.67 58.61
N PRO A 443 -5.99 -0.72 59.95
CA PRO A 443 -5.59 0.40 60.80
C PRO A 443 -4.08 0.71 60.84
N ASP A 444 -3.21 -0.10 60.25
CA ASP A 444 -1.74 0.07 60.34
C ASP A 444 -1.13 0.99 59.26
N GLU A 445 -1.85 1.36 58.20
CA GLU A 445 -1.29 2.16 57.08
C GLU A 445 -1.29 3.69 57.30
N THR A 446 -1.93 4.18 58.36
CA THR A 446 -2.07 5.63 58.61
C THR A 446 -0.78 6.30 59.09
N ASN A 447 0.15 5.57 59.72
CA ASN A 447 1.37 6.17 60.29
C ASN A 447 2.55 6.29 59.30
N GLU A 448 2.56 5.57 58.17
CA GLU A 448 3.67 5.66 57.20
C GLU A 448 3.43 6.69 56.09
N ALA A 449 2.17 6.98 55.75
CA ALA A 449 1.82 7.95 54.71
C ALA A 449 2.08 9.41 55.11
N GLU A 450 1.79 9.78 56.38
CA GLU A 450 2.07 11.13 56.89
C GLU A 450 3.58 11.41 56.98
N HIS A 451 4.39 10.43 57.39
CA HIS A 451 5.85 10.60 57.50
C HIS A 451 6.57 10.69 56.14
N ARG A 452 5.98 10.19 55.04
CA ARG A 452 6.58 10.27 53.69
C ARG A 452 6.19 11.57 52.96
N ALA A 453 5.04 12.17 53.28
CA ALA A 453 4.59 13.45 52.72
C ALA A 453 5.38 14.66 53.26
N ASP A 454 5.74 14.65 54.55
CA ASP A 454 6.45 15.75 55.21
C ASP A 454 7.87 15.99 54.66
N HIS A 455 8.52 14.97 54.09
CA HIS A 455 9.84 15.12 53.48
C HIS A 455 9.81 15.64 52.03
N ALA A 456 8.65 15.68 51.37
CA ALA A 456 8.51 16.11 49.97
C ALA A 456 8.15 17.60 49.81
N SER A 457 7.73 18.29 50.88
CA SER A 457 7.21 19.68 50.82
C SER A 457 8.24 20.76 51.19
N SER A 458 9.53 20.42 51.33
CA SER A 458 10.59 21.37 51.69
C SER A 458 11.41 21.79 50.47
N GLY A 459 10.83 22.56 49.55
CA GLY A 459 11.50 22.86 48.28
C GLY A 459 10.96 24.03 47.47
N GLU A 460 10.26 25.01 48.04
CA GLU A 460 9.97 26.26 47.33
C GLU A 460 10.27 27.47 48.21
N GLN A 461 11.27 28.26 47.79
CA GLN A 461 11.66 29.52 48.41
C GLN A 461 10.83 30.67 47.85
N HIS A 462 10.41 31.52 48.78
CA HIS A 462 9.83 32.85 48.61
C HIS A 462 10.52 33.73 47.56
N ALA A 463 9.70 34.51 46.83
CA ALA A 463 10.03 35.87 46.44
C ALA A 463 8.81 36.78 46.70
N ASP A 464 9.03 37.79 47.54
CA ASP A 464 8.13 38.88 47.91
C ASP A 464 7.64 39.72 46.72
N SER A 465 6.41 40.22 46.82
CA SER A 465 6.14 41.66 46.68
C SER A 465 4.76 42.01 47.25
N ASP A 466 4.79 42.96 48.18
CA ASP A 466 3.69 43.62 48.89
C ASP A 466 2.60 44.25 48.01
N GLY A 467 1.42 44.43 48.61
CA GLY A 467 0.39 45.36 48.17
C GLY A 467 -0.93 45.22 48.95
N GLU A 468 -1.06 45.99 50.03
CA GLU A 468 -2.17 45.98 50.99
C GLU A 468 -3.56 46.37 50.42
N ASP A 469 -4.57 45.77 51.06
CA ASP A 469 -5.75 46.38 51.68
C ASP A 469 -7.16 46.25 51.06
N SER A 470 -8.03 45.79 51.97
CA SER A 470 -9.43 46.16 52.20
C SER A 470 -10.62 45.50 51.47
N LEU A 471 -11.32 44.70 52.30
CA LEU A 471 -12.75 44.79 52.64
C LEU A 471 -13.82 44.23 51.68
N THR A 472 -14.36 43.08 52.12
CA THR A 472 -15.79 42.72 52.22
C THR A 472 -16.74 43.07 51.08
N THR A 473 -17.38 42.06 50.46
CA THR A 473 -18.86 41.98 50.40
C THR A 473 -19.30 40.54 50.08
N GLU A 474 -20.31 40.07 50.81
CA GLU A 474 -21.14 38.89 50.54
C GLU A 474 -21.90 39.05 49.21
N ALA A 475 -22.14 37.96 48.48
CA ALA A 475 -23.50 37.54 48.09
C ALA A 475 -23.47 36.38 47.08
N GLU A 476 -24.35 35.43 47.38
CA GLU A 476 -24.73 34.24 46.64
C GLU A 476 -25.19 34.54 45.20
N THR A 477 -24.79 33.69 44.25
CA THR A 477 -25.64 33.29 43.12
C THR A 477 -25.34 31.86 42.69
N ASP A 478 -26.14 30.94 43.23
CA ASP A 478 -26.79 29.79 42.58
C ASP A 478 -26.20 29.30 41.24
N HIS A 479 -25.43 28.20 41.32
CA HIS A 479 -25.18 27.31 40.19
C HIS A 479 -26.36 26.33 40.07
N LYS A 480 -27.23 26.54 39.06
CA LYS A 480 -28.04 25.46 38.53
C LYS A 480 -27.22 24.68 37.51
N ALA A 481 -26.98 23.41 37.82
CA ALA A 481 -26.56 22.40 36.88
C ALA A 481 -27.71 22.12 35.90
N ASP A 482 -27.48 22.37 34.62
CA ASP A 482 -28.22 21.71 33.55
C ASP A 482 -27.32 20.61 32.98
N ALA A 483 -27.82 19.39 33.13
CA ALA A 483 -27.28 18.19 32.51
C ALA A 483 -27.64 18.23 31.03
N ASP A 484 -26.64 18.28 30.16
CA ASP A 484 -26.81 17.98 28.74
C ASP A 484 -25.99 16.75 28.34
N ASN A 485 -26.77 15.73 28.02
CA ASN A 485 -26.47 14.56 27.23
C ASN A 485 -25.73 14.95 25.94
N TRP A 486 -24.53 14.41 25.72
CA TRP A 486 -23.90 14.39 24.40
C TRP A 486 -23.63 12.94 23.99
N ASP A 487 -24.56 12.45 23.17
CA ASP A 487 -24.44 11.24 22.36
C ASP A 487 -23.30 11.36 21.33
N ALA A 488 -22.67 10.21 21.12
CA ALA A 488 -22.05 9.68 19.91
C ALA A 488 -21.75 10.64 18.73
N ALA A 489 -20.45 10.78 18.43
CA ALA A 489 -19.83 11.14 17.15
C ALA A 489 -18.30 11.13 17.38
N ASP A 490 -17.39 10.70 16.52
CA ASP A 490 -17.39 10.19 15.16
C ASP A 490 -15.93 9.74 14.95
N ASP A 491 -15.65 8.43 14.88
CA ASP A 491 -14.30 7.95 14.56
C ASP A 491 -14.24 7.82 13.04
N HIS A 492 -13.76 8.87 12.38
CA HIS A 492 -13.48 8.87 10.96
C HIS A 492 -12.45 7.79 10.62
N GLU A 493 -12.87 6.82 9.80
CA GLU A 493 -12.00 6.01 8.96
C GLU A 493 -11.06 6.91 8.12
N PRO A 494 -9.76 6.59 8.00
CA PRO A 494 -8.99 7.07 6.87
C PRO A 494 -9.28 6.16 5.67
N ASP A 495 -10.02 6.71 4.72
CA ASP A 495 -10.23 6.17 3.38
C ASP A 495 -8.88 5.92 2.68
N TYR A 496 -8.76 4.76 2.04
CA TYR A 496 -7.62 4.43 1.18
C TYR A 496 -7.87 5.07 -0.19
N SER A 497 -7.51 6.35 -0.34
CA SER A 497 -7.46 6.99 -1.65
C SER A 497 -6.05 6.86 -2.24
N THR A 498 -6.01 6.21 -3.40
CA THR A 498 -4.86 6.07 -4.29
C THR A 498 -4.38 7.46 -4.75
N ASP A 499 -3.08 7.74 -4.59
CA ASP A 499 -2.41 8.87 -5.24
C ASP A 499 -2.37 8.60 -6.75
N ASP A 500 -3.13 9.39 -7.52
CA ASP A 500 -2.87 9.62 -8.94
C ASP A 500 -2.85 11.13 -9.23
N ALA A 501 -1.69 11.55 -9.74
CA ALA A 501 -1.39 12.72 -10.58
C ALA A 501 -1.87 14.13 -10.15
N ASP A 502 -0.88 14.96 -9.82
CA ASP A 502 -0.91 16.42 -9.93
C ASP A 502 -1.51 16.88 -11.28
N VAL A 503 -2.71 17.45 -11.23
CA VAL A 503 -3.25 18.31 -12.29
C VAL A 503 -3.38 19.72 -11.71
N ASP A 504 -2.43 20.57 -12.13
CA ASP A 504 -2.41 22.02 -11.95
C ASP A 504 -3.64 22.65 -12.64
N HIS A 505 -4.62 23.08 -11.85
CA HIS A 505 -5.73 23.91 -12.31
C HIS A 505 -5.35 25.39 -12.18
N GLY A 506 -4.76 25.93 -13.26
CA GLY A 506 -4.79 27.37 -13.53
C GLY A 506 -6.20 27.81 -13.93
N GLU A 507 -6.63 28.90 -13.33
CA GLU A 507 -7.93 29.56 -13.51
C GLU A 507 -8.11 30.07 -14.96
N ASP A 508 -9.21 29.70 -15.62
CA ASP A 508 -9.66 30.30 -16.88
C ASP A 508 -10.76 31.34 -16.60
N GLU A 509 -10.43 32.61 -16.83
CA GLU A 509 -11.40 33.68 -17.05
C GLU A 509 -11.89 33.66 -18.51
N HIS A 510 -13.21 33.71 -18.67
CA HIS A 510 -13.90 33.85 -19.94
C HIS A 510 -13.54 35.14 -20.70
N HIS A 511 -13.22 35.03 -21.99
CA HIS A 511 -13.61 36.03 -22.98
C HIS A 511 -13.77 35.44 -24.39
N GLU A 512 -14.98 35.57 -24.94
CA GLU A 512 -15.31 35.36 -26.35
C GLU A 512 -14.67 36.44 -27.24
N THR A 513 -14.25 36.10 -28.47
CA THR A 513 -14.70 36.76 -29.73
C THR A 513 -14.14 36.10 -31.01
N ASP A 514 -15.07 35.76 -31.90
CA ASP A 514 -15.14 35.70 -33.37
C ASP A 514 -13.91 35.75 -34.32
N ASP A 515 -13.91 34.74 -35.20
CA ASP A 515 -13.94 34.79 -36.69
C ASP A 515 -12.65 34.87 -37.57
N LYS A 516 -12.70 34.03 -38.63
CA LYS A 516 -11.97 33.96 -39.92
C LYS A 516 -10.60 33.25 -40.05
N GLY A 517 -10.66 32.04 -40.64
CA GLY A 517 -10.29 31.85 -42.06
C GLY A 517 -8.83 31.51 -42.45
N ALA A 518 -8.68 30.28 -42.96
CA ALA A 518 -7.80 29.84 -44.07
C ALA A 518 -6.33 29.43 -43.83
N HIS A 519 -6.09 28.14 -44.15
CA HIS A 519 -4.98 27.51 -44.87
C HIS A 519 -3.50 27.61 -44.39
N ASP A 520 -2.99 26.39 -44.14
CA ASP A 520 -1.76 25.79 -44.69
C ASP A 520 -0.47 25.79 -43.84
N LYS A 521 0.18 24.62 -43.89
CA LYS A 521 1.55 24.22 -43.50
C LYS A 521 1.79 23.72 -42.07
N GLN A 522 1.78 22.39 -42.00
CA GLN A 522 2.56 21.55 -41.09
C GLN A 522 3.99 22.08 -40.90
N GLN A 523 4.34 22.41 -39.66
CA GLN A 523 5.70 22.31 -39.16
C GLN A 523 5.67 21.51 -37.86
N GLN A 524 6.27 20.32 -37.93
CA GLN A 524 6.64 19.48 -36.80
C GLN A 524 7.45 20.32 -35.79
N LYS A 525 6.91 20.56 -34.60
CA LYS A 525 7.72 20.86 -33.42
C LYS A 525 8.15 19.55 -32.81
N SER A 526 9.40 19.18 -33.04
CA SER A 526 10.11 18.15 -32.28
C SER A 526 10.05 18.47 -30.79
N SER A 527 9.47 17.57 -29.99
CA SER A 527 9.59 17.59 -28.53
C SER A 527 11.08 17.55 -28.13
N PRO A 528 11.50 18.31 -27.10
CA PRO A 528 12.89 18.29 -26.65
C PRO A 528 13.24 16.94 -25.99
N PRO A 529 14.50 16.50 -26.05
CA PRO A 529 14.92 15.22 -25.48
C PRO A 529 14.73 15.23 -23.95
N ARG A 530 14.12 14.15 -23.42
CA ARG A 530 13.99 13.89 -21.97
C ARG A 530 15.36 14.02 -21.31
N LYS A 531 15.51 15.02 -20.43
CA LYS A 531 16.69 15.13 -19.55
C LYS A 531 16.71 13.92 -18.63
N THR A 532 17.84 13.23 -18.54
CA THR A 532 18.08 12.23 -17.50
C THR A 532 17.92 12.90 -16.12
N PRO A 533 17.23 12.26 -15.15
CA PRO A 533 17.08 12.84 -13.82
C PRO A 533 18.47 13.05 -13.19
N LYS A 534 18.69 14.21 -12.57
CA LYS A 534 19.93 14.50 -11.87
C LYS A 534 20.10 13.49 -10.72
N PRO A 535 21.30 12.93 -10.51
CA PRO A 535 21.54 12.01 -9.40
C PRO A 535 21.25 12.70 -8.07
N SER A 536 20.57 11.98 -7.17
CA SER A 536 20.25 12.45 -5.82
C SER A 536 21.51 12.63 -4.99
N LEU A 537 21.43 13.44 -3.92
CA LEU A 537 22.60 13.76 -3.10
C LEU A 537 23.17 12.52 -2.39
N ILE A 538 22.31 11.57 -2.00
CA ILE A 538 22.74 10.30 -1.43
C ILE A 538 23.43 9.40 -2.46
N GLU A 539 23.01 9.40 -3.73
CA GLU A 539 23.68 8.68 -4.81
C GLU A 539 25.08 9.24 -5.07
N LEU A 540 25.23 10.57 -5.03
CA LEU A 540 26.53 11.23 -5.16
C LEU A 540 27.47 10.85 -4.00
N MET A 541 26.95 10.87 -2.77
CA MET A 541 27.70 10.47 -1.58
C MET A 541 28.10 8.99 -1.63
N ALA A 542 27.16 8.10 -1.95
CA ALA A 542 27.38 6.66 -2.05
C ALA A 542 28.45 6.34 -3.10
N ALA A 543 28.37 6.97 -4.28
CA ALA A 543 29.35 6.78 -5.35
C ALA A 543 30.75 7.30 -4.95
N GLU A 544 30.85 8.43 -4.26
CA GLU A 544 32.14 8.99 -3.80
C GLU A 544 32.79 8.12 -2.70
N ALA A 545 31.97 7.47 -1.87
CA ALA A 545 32.41 6.52 -0.85
C ALA A 545 32.60 5.08 -1.38
N GLY A 546 32.44 4.84 -2.68
CA GLY A 546 32.69 3.52 -3.31
C GLY A 546 31.55 2.51 -3.21
N PHE A 547 30.36 2.94 -2.76
CA PHE A 547 29.18 2.08 -2.71
C PHE A 547 28.57 1.93 -4.11
N SER A 548 28.12 0.72 -4.41
CA SER A 548 27.39 0.37 -5.62
C SER A 548 25.90 0.21 -5.31
N LYS A 549 25.05 0.74 -6.18
CA LYS A 549 23.59 0.70 -6.01
C LYS A 549 23.08 -0.74 -6.10
N ASP A 550 22.26 -1.13 -5.14
CA ASP A 550 21.57 -2.42 -5.09
C ASP A 550 20.07 -2.20 -4.82
N GLY A 551 19.30 -2.09 -5.91
CA GLY A 551 17.89 -1.71 -5.85
C GLY A 551 17.65 -0.21 -5.66
N THR A 552 16.47 0.16 -5.16
CA THR A 552 16.04 1.56 -4.97
C THR A 552 16.47 2.14 -3.62
N ASP A 553 16.55 1.30 -2.59
CA ASP A 553 16.65 1.74 -1.20
C ASP A 553 17.90 1.20 -0.48
N ARG A 554 18.87 0.66 -1.23
CA ARG A 554 20.11 0.09 -0.65
C ARG A 554 21.33 0.30 -1.57
N TYR A 555 22.50 0.43 -0.95
CA TYR A 555 23.81 0.46 -1.63
C TYR A 555 24.80 -0.42 -0.88
N PHE A 556 25.63 -1.19 -1.58
CA PHE A 556 26.64 -2.06 -0.98
C PHE A 556 28.06 -1.59 -1.28
N HIS A 557 28.94 -1.71 -0.30
CA HIS A 557 30.37 -1.49 -0.47
C HIS A 557 31.13 -2.83 -0.50
N PRO A 558 32.25 -2.94 -1.24
CA PRO A 558 33.02 -4.18 -1.33
C PRO A 558 33.58 -4.73 -0.01
N ASP A 559 33.64 -3.93 1.06
CA ASP A 559 34.04 -4.39 2.40
C ASP A 559 32.91 -5.11 3.18
N GLY A 560 31.72 -5.21 2.58
CA GLY A 560 30.54 -5.83 3.17
C GLY A 560 29.63 -4.87 3.93
N SER A 561 29.99 -3.60 4.09
CA SER A 561 29.09 -2.56 4.63
C SER A 561 28.01 -2.17 3.61
N TRP A 562 26.89 -1.63 4.09
CA TRP A 562 25.81 -1.16 3.21
C TRP A 562 25.10 0.08 3.75
N LEU A 563 24.56 0.87 2.84
CA LEU A 563 23.64 1.96 3.10
C LEU A 563 22.21 1.48 2.86
N GLN A 564 21.27 1.84 3.70
CA GLN A 564 19.86 1.52 3.54
C GLN A 564 18.96 2.70 3.89
N LYS A 565 17.86 2.84 3.16
CA LYS A 565 16.82 3.81 3.49
C LYS A 565 16.03 3.35 4.71
N ALA A 566 15.96 4.20 5.74
CA ALA A 566 15.23 3.93 6.96
C ALA A 566 13.78 4.40 6.84
N ASN A 567 12.81 3.51 7.08
CA ASN A 567 11.39 3.83 6.99
C ASN A 567 10.92 4.52 8.27
N GLY A 568 10.45 5.77 8.15
CA GLY A 568 9.90 6.53 9.28
C GLY A 568 10.92 7.08 10.28
N SER A 569 12.22 7.00 9.98
CA SER A 569 13.27 7.65 10.77
C SER A 569 13.40 9.13 10.40
N THR A 570 13.79 9.96 11.38
CA THR A 570 14.15 11.37 11.14
C THR A 570 15.38 11.46 10.22
N PHE A 571 16.29 10.49 10.30
CA PHE A 571 17.45 10.37 9.41
C PHE A 571 17.12 9.29 8.36
N PRO A 572 16.76 9.67 7.11
CA PRO A 572 16.22 8.75 6.11
C PRO A 572 17.21 7.70 5.59
N TRP A 573 18.49 7.80 5.92
CA TRP A 573 19.53 6.88 5.46
C TRP A 573 20.43 6.42 6.59
N GLU A 574 20.74 5.14 6.61
CA GLU A 574 21.55 4.48 7.64
C GLU A 574 22.68 3.69 6.99
N HIS A 575 23.85 3.69 7.63
CA HIS A 575 25.04 2.95 7.25
C HIS A 575 25.31 1.84 8.24
N TYR A 576 25.42 0.61 7.74
CA TYR A 576 25.69 -0.58 8.51
C TYR A 576 27.05 -1.17 8.14
N SER A 577 27.80 -1.63 9.13
CA SER A 577 29.03 -2.39 8.93
C SER A 577 28.75 -3.80 8.40
N CYS A 578 29.80 -4.53 8.01
CA CYS A 578 29.67 -5.90 7.49
C CYS A 578 29.12 -6.92 8.51
N ASP A 579 29.18 -6.62 9.80
CA ASP A 579 28.57 -7.39 10.89
C ASP A 579 27.15 -6.90 11.27
N GLY A 580 26.60 -5.93 10.53
CA GLY A 580 25.22 -5.45 10.69
C GLY A 580 25.00 -4.46 11.83
N ARG A 581 26.06 -3.81 12.34
CA ARG A 581 25.94 -2.75 13.33
C ARG A 581 25.72 -1.41 12.65
N LEU A 582 24.83 -0.59 13.18
CA LEU A 582 24.63 0.78 12.71
C LEU A 582 25.89 1.61 13.02
N VAL A 583 26.54 2.07 11.96
CA VAL A 583 27.74 2.92 12.02
C VAL A 583 27.35 4.39 12.01
N GLN A 584 26.41 4.78 11.16
CA GLN A 584 26.08 6.20 10.97
C GLN A 584 24.68 6.40 10.38
N SER A 585 24.00 7.46 10.81
CA SER A 585 22.72 7.89 10.25
C SER A 585 22.86 9.24 9.56
N TYR A 586 22.24 9.40 8.38
CA TYR A 586 22.37 10.56 7.52
C TYR A 586 21.03 11.28 7.29
N TRP A 587 21.02 12.56 7.58
CA TRP A 587 19.96 13.48 7.20
C TRP A 587 20.36 14.19 5.93
N VAL A 588 19.52 14.11 4.90
CA VAL A 588 19.88 14.56 3.54
C VAL A 588 18.99 15.73 3.16
N LYS A 589 19.58 16.86 2.79
CA LYS A 589 18.85 17.99 2.22
C LYS A 589 19.60 18.61 1.07
N ASP A 590 18.89 18.87 -0.02
CA ASP A 590 19.45 19.51 -1.20
C ASP A 590 19.55 21.03 -1.01
N CYS A 591 20.48 21.44 -0.14
CA CYS A 591 20.81 22.84 0.10
C CYS A 591 22.31 23.00 0.36
N CYS A 592 22.85 24.18 0.10
CA CYS A 592 24.24 24.51 0.38
C CYS A 592 24.32 25.49 1.55
N ILE A 593 24.71 25.01 2.74
CA ILE A 593 24.77 25.84 3.96
C ILE A 593 25.67 27.07 3.86
N LYS A 594 26.61 27.06 2.90
CA LYS A 594 27.49 28.19 2.60
C LYS A 594 26.85 29.24 1.69
N ARG A 595 25.79 28.92 0.95
CA ARG A 595 25.07 29.87 0.07
C ARG A 595 23.80 30.38 0.72
N GLU A 596 23.12 29.50 1.44
CA GLU A 596 21.85 29.80 2.06
C GLU A 596 21.79 29.18 3.47
N PRO A 597 21.05 29.82 4.41
CA PRO A 597 20.80 29.25 5.72
C PRO A 597 20.11 27.88 5.64
N LEU A 598 20.59 26.94 6.43
CA LEU A 598 19.95 25.63 6.57
C LEU A 598 18.96 25.67 7.73
N GLN A 599 17.67 25.53 7.42
CA GLN A 599 16.65 25.22 8.44
C GLN A 599 16.49 23.70 8.54
N LEU A 600 16.52 23.20 9.77
CA LEU A 600 16.38 21.78 10.12
C LEU A 600 15.39 21.65 11.28
N ASP A 601 14.86 20.45 11.49
CA ASP A 601 14.05 20.16 12.68
C ASP A 601 14.92 20.16 13.93
N ALA A 602 14.33 20.60 15.05
CA ALA A 602 14.97 20.59 16.36
C ALA A 602 15.62 19.25 16.69
N VAL A 603 14.93 18.16 16.35
CA VAL A 603 15.37 16.78 16.57
C VAL A 603 16.67 16.46 15.81
N VAL A 604 16.82 16.94 14.57
CA VAL A 604 18.03 16.69 13.76
C VAL A 604 19.25 17.33 14.39
N TRP A 605 19.14 18.59 14.81
CA TRP A 605 20.25 19.28 15.47
C TRP A 605 20.58 18.68 16.82
N ASN A 606 19.55 18.41 17.64
CA ASN A 606 19.76 17.83 18.97
C ASN A 606 20.45 16.46 18.89
N LEU A 607 20.14 15.63 17.87
CA LEU A 607 20.82 14.35 17.65
C LEU A 607 22.28 14.54 17.21
N CYS A 608 22.56 15.48 16.30
CA CYS A 608 23.93 15.84 15.94
C CYS A 608 24.74 16.44 17.11
N GLU A 609 24.09 17.13 18.05
CA GLU A 609 24.74 17.71 19.24
C GLU A 609 24.99 16.66 20.33
N ARG A 610 24.05 15.73 20.57
CA ARG A 610 24.13 14.72 21.63
C ARG A 610 24.96 13.49 21.25
N GLN A 611 24.90 13.05 19.98
CA GLN A 611 25.63 11.87 19.47
C GLN A 611 26.41 12.25 18.19
N PRO A 612 27.46 13.07 18.32
CA PRO A 612 28.10 13.73 17.19
C PRO A 612 28.87 12.79 16.24
N ASP A 613 29.17 11.57 16.69
CA ASP A 613 29.85 10.53 15.91
C ASP A 613 28.87 9.62 15.16
N SER A 614 27.60 9.56 15.56
CA SER A 614 26.59 8.65 14.99
C SER A 614 25.64 9.32 14.00
N PHE A 615 25.51 10.65 14.06
CA PHE A 615 24.62 11.41 13.19
C PHE A 615 25.36 12.41 12.32
N SER A 616 24.95 12.51 11.06
CA SER A 616 25.55 13.40 10.09
C SER A 616 24.53 14.01 9.14
N ILE A 617 24.84 15.21 8.66
CA ILE A 617 24.03 15.97 7.71
C ILE A 617 24.74 15.96 6.36
N VAL A 618 24.06 15.47 5.32
CA VAL A 618 24.56 15.46 3.94
C VAL A 618 23.92 16.60 3.18
N LEU A 619 24.75 17.53 2.72
CA LEU A 619 24.36 18.78 2.05
C LEU A 619 25.05 18.92 0.69
N ARG A 620 24.52 19.80 -0.17
CA ARG A 620 25.17 20.11 -1.44
C ARG A 620 26.35 21.07 -1.22
N GLY A 621 27.52 20.69 -1.71
CA GLY A 621 28.72 21.54 -1.72
C GLY A 621 28.69 22.61 -2.82
N LEU A 622 29.64 23.54 -2.77
CA LEU A 622 29.80 24.60 -3.79
C LEU A 622 30.14 24.07 -5.20
N ASN A 623 30.62 22.83 -5.27
CA ASN A 623 31.01 22.10 -6.48
C ASN A 623 29.93 21.08 -6.92
N ASP A 624 28.70 21.21 -6.42
CA ASP A 624 27.57 20.29 -6.65
C ASP A 624 27.79 18.84 -6.17
N LYS A 625 28.87 18.55 -5.42
CA LYS A 625 29.09 17.26 -4.76
C LYS A 625 28.35 17.16 -3.43
N ALA A 626 28.18 15.94 -2.93
CA ALA A 626 27.71 15.72 -1.58
C ALA A 626 28.81 16.04 -0.56
N VAL A 627 28.48 16.80 0.47
CA VAL A 627 29.36 17.13 1.58
C VAL A 627 28.73 16.63 2.86
N ILE A 628 29.47 15.81 3.61
CA ILE A 628 29.03 15.25 4.89
C ILE A 628 29.54 16.16 6.02
N TYR A 629 28.62 16.66 6.84
CA TYR A 629 28.92 17.35 8.09
C TYR A 629 28.54 16.42 9.25
N SER A 630 29.52 15.82 9.91
CA SER A 630 29.27 15.08 11.15
C SER A 630 28.82 16.03 12.26
N GLY A 631 28.13 15.50 13.28
CA GLY A 631 27.82 16.31 14.45
C GLY A 631 29.09 16.90 15.09
N THR A 632 30.19 16.15 15.10
CA THR A 632 31.50 16.65 15.57
C THR A 632 31.99 17.85 14.76
N GLU A 633 31.85 17.81 13.43
CA GLU A 633 32.23 18.90 12.55
C GLU A 633 31.32 20.12 12.71
N LEU A 634 30.00 19.93 12.86
CA LEU A 634 29.05 21.02 13.09
C LEU A 634 29.33 21.74 14.41
N LEU A 635 29.60 20.99 15.49
CA LEU A 635 29.97 21.55 16.78
C LEU A 635 31.32 22.26 16.71
N ARG A 636 32.29 21.71 15.97
CA ARG A 636 33.58 22.38 15.71
C ARG A 636 33.39 23.70 14.99
N LEU A 637 32.62 23.74 13.91
CA LEU A 637 32.32 24.96 13.15
C LEU A 637 31.61 26.01 14.01
N ARG A 638 30.70 25.58 14.90
CA ARG A 638 30.04 26.46 15.87
C ARG A 638 31.03 27.02 16.90
N SER A 639 31.91 26.19 17.46
CA SER A 639 32.95 26.62 18.41
C SER A 639 33.94 27.61 17.80
N GLN A 640 34.12 27.57 16.48
CA GLN A 640 34.98 28.46 15.71
C GLN A 640 34.24 29.69 15.17
N ASN A 641 32.98 29.91 15.57
CA ASN A 641 32.09 30.96 15.08
C ASN A 641 31.84 30.95 13.56
N GLN A 642 32.19 29.88 12.85
CA GLN A 642 31.91 29.75 11.40
C GLN A 642 30.47 29.33 11.13
N LEU A 643 29.74 28.88 12.15
CA LEU A 643 28.36 28.42 12.06
C LEU A 643 27.57 28.95 13.25
N THR A 644 26.48 29.68 12.98
CA THR A 644 25.58 30.20 14.02
C THR A 644 24.26 29.44 13.99
N LEU A 645 23.85 28.90 15.13
CA LEU A 645 22.51 28.33 15.33
C LEU A 645 21.59 29.41 15.91
N HIS A 646 20.47 29.67 15.24
CA HIS A 646 19.37 30.45 15.78
C HIS A 646 18.31 29.49 16.37
N PRO A 647 18.22 29.36 17.70
CA PRO A 647 17.41 28.30 18.34
C PRO A 647 15.91 28.41 18.07
N ALA A 648 15.39 29.64 17.90
CA ALA A 648 13.95 29.87 17.71
C ALA A 648 13.35 29.10 16.52
N ASN A 649 14.13 28.91 15.44
CA ASN A 649 13.69 28.21 14.22
C ASN A 649 14.68 27.12 13.79
N TYR A 650 15.62 26.73 14.67
CA TYR A 650 16.73 25.81 14.36
C TYR A 650 17.38 26.08 13.00
N ARG A 651 17.73 27.35 12.77
CA ARG A 651 18.32 27.84 11.53
C ARG A 651 19.82 27.99 11.70
N LEU A 652 20.58 27.26 10.89
CA LEU A 652 22.03 27.32 10.79
C LEU A 652 22.44 28.32 9.71
N VAL A 653 23.28 29.29 10.09
CA VAL A 653 23.85 30.29 9.18
C VAL A 653 25.36 30.14 9.19
N TYR A 654 25.95 29.86 8.02
CA TYR A 654 27.39 29.85 7.86
C TYR A 654 27.90 31.29 7.78
N GLN A 655 28.83 31.66 8.65
CA GLN A 655 29.43 33.00 8.62
C GLN A 655 30.46 33.06 7.49
N HIS A 656 30.37 34.08 6.64
CA HIS A 656 31.45 34.44 5.73
C HIS A 656 32.27 35.52 6.43
N ASP A 657 33.58 35.32 6.54
CA ASP A 657 34.48 36.40 6.95
C ASP A 657 34.37 37.53 5.93
N ASP A 658 33.59 38.56 6.26
CA ASP A 658 33.57 39.83 5.53
C ASP A 658 34.91 40.54 5.71
N THR A 659 35.92 40.06 4.99
CA THR A 659 37.09 40.86 4.63
C THR A 659 36.73 41.75 3.43
N SER A 660 35.74 42.62 3.60
CA SER A 660 35.47 43.74 2.69
C SER A 660 34.89 44.94 3.44
N SER A 661 35.68 45.51 4.36
CA SER A 661 35.46 46.85 4.88
C SER A 661 36.78 47.57 5.16
N VAL A 662 37.55 47.83 4.10
CA VAL A 662 38.49 48.96 4.05
C VAL A 662 38.36 49.60 2.68
N GLU A 663 37.49 50.62 2.59
CA GLU A 663 37.65 51.85 1.80
C GLU A 663 36.32 52.61 1.85
N ASP A 664 36.25 53.58 2.76
CA ASP A 664 36.11 55.01 2.43
C ASP A 664 35.31 55.75 3.53
N GLY A 665 36.02 56.11 4.60
CA GLY A 665 35.56 57.08 5.58
C GLY A 665 35.93 58.49 5.12
N GLY A 666 35.19 59.04 4.17
CA GLY A 666 35.25 60.46 3.82
C GLY A 666 34.62 61.32 4.92
N LEU A 667 35.46 61.97 5.73
CA LEU A 667 35.09 63.08 6.61
C LEU A 667 35.47 64.41 5.95
N HIS A 668 34.50 65.32 5.93
CA HIS A 668 34.59 66.70 5.47
C HIS A 668 35.86 67.46 5.91
N GLY A 669 36.48 68.15 4.95
CA GLY A 669 37.54 69.14 5.10
C GLY A 669 38.03 69.64 3.75
#